data_AF-A0A4S2L061-F1
#
_entry.id   AF-A0A4S2L061-F1
#
_cell.length_a   1.000
_cell.length_b   1.000
_cell.length_c   1.000
_cell.angle_alpha   90.00
_cell.angle_beta   90.00
_cell.angle_gamma   90.00
#
_symmetry.space_group_name_H-M   'P 1'
#
loop_
_entity.id
_entity.type
_entity.pdbx_description
1 polymer ?
#
loop_
_entity_poly.entity_id
_entity_poly.type
_entity_poly.pdbx_seq_one_letter_code
_entity_poly.pdbx_strand_id
1 'polypeptide(L)'
;MAQSAALLTRIVASSVSATVQAGKIIRDVLSKGGLNIVEKGKNDLQTEADRCAQRCIITSLSRQFPNITIIGEEEPSSCEVPSEWIITEADQEVLQLKLPAHLEDVNPKDVCVWVDPLDGTTEYTQGLVEHVTVLVGVAIGKTAIGGVIHQPYYKNDESGTFIENGRTLWGIDGAGFGGFTPKSPPEGRRIIATTRSHSDSIVQSAIKSLEPDEVTRVGGAGHKVILLLEGKAHAYVFASRGCKRWDTCAPEAILHAIGGVLTDLHGERYSYNRETTYVNMRGILATAPGQPHQWYLSRIPDEDIWYLTNKIIELKYCGYRYIYEHGITLVAFHVKFNEDFDGLEAGHIAKDILKVRNGRWTYEDRRTQLQRDDIIYYWIHVVYQGLDFYNYDGTLHIGNEVESSQNCTTASTTWVFENGNRRQACPRQLIFEDNFDNLNATKWNPLNRFAGPPDDEFVVYMTDEVTDVSDGRLRIKPILLNSKYGTDFASRGTLEIESCTGEISTPECYRVGAGSYILPPVISGRINTKGKFEFLFGRVEIRAKLPHGDWVYPVITLESAENTWQLGLHHEIRIASSVGNEELRTPEGETVSGHILAAGGLTVSLSESNAQSNNRMTLPKRQSGKTWSDDFHIFEIEWKSGLIVVKVDGVQDSCTICIVLLNLVTNAEGLISFIAQSYLTLGVAVGGSHEFQDLSLIHI
;
A
#
# COMPACT_ATOMS: atom_id res chain seq x y z
N MET A 1 26.69 34.27 -22.51
CA MET A 1 26.83 34.22 -21.04
C MET A 1 26.29 32.92 -20.44
N ALA A 2 25.26 32.27 -21.00
CA ALA A 2 24.74 31.02 -20.43
C ALA A 2 25.72 29.82 -20.44
N GLN A 3 26.58 29.67 -21.46
CA GLN A 3 27.54 28.54 -21.54
C GLN A 3 28.74 28.65 -20.59
N SER A 4 28.99 29.83 -19.99
CA SER A 4 30.13 30.04 -19.06
C SER A 4 29.79 29.78 -17.59
N ALA A 5 28.50 29.63 -17.26
CA ALA A 5 28.06 29.29 -15.90
C ALA A 5 28.21 27.78 -15.64
N ALA A 6 28.39 27.42 -14.36
CA ALA A 6 28.50 26.02 -13.93
C ALA A 6 27.23 25.22 -14.28
N LEU A 7 27.39 23.90 -14.43
CA LEU A 7 26.30 23.00 -14.83
C LEU A 7 25.07 23.11 -13.91
N LEU A 8 25.30 23.04 -12.59
CA LEU A 8 24.24 23.16 -11.58
C LEU A 8 23.45 24.46 -11.73
N THR A 9 24.14 25.60 -11.84
CA THR A 9 23.52 26.91 -11.99
C THR A 9 22.66 26.98 -13.26
N ARG A 10 23.16 26.43 -14.37
CA ARG A 10 22.43 26.39 -15.63
C ARG A 10 21.17 25.53 -15.52
N ILE A 11 21.24 24.37 -14.86
CA ILE A 11 20.07 23.50 -14.66
C ILE A 11 19.00 24.22 -13.83
N VAL A 12 19.37 24.79 -12.68
CA VAL A 12 18.40 25.51 -11.83
C VAL A 12 17.81 26.73 -12.56
N ALA A 13 18.64 27.49 -13.29
CA ALA A 13 18.17 28.63 -14.07
C ALA A 13 17.21 28.25 -15.20
N SER A 14 17.48 27.16 -15.93
CA SER A 14 16.56 26.62 -16.95
C SER A 14 15.28 26.06 -16.32
N SER A 15 15.37 25.44 -15.13
CA SER A 15 14.21 24.96 -14.38
C SER A 15 13.28 26.09 -13.93
N VAL A 16 13.82 27.26 -13.55
CA VAL A 16 13.00 28.46 -13.28
C VAL A 16 12.16 28.83 -14.50
N SER A 17 12.77 28.95 -15.68
CA SER A 17 12.04 29.31 -16.90
C SER A 17 11.03 28.22 -17.33
N ALA A 18 11.41 26.93 -17.21
CA ALA A 18 10.54 25.81 -17.56
C ALA A 18 9.31 25.70 -16.64
N THR A 19 9.48 25.91 -15.33
CA THR A 19 8.37 25.84 -14.36
C THR A 19 7.39 27.01 -14.50
N VAL A 20 7.84 28.20 -14.91
CA VAL A 20 6.94 29.33 -15.25
C VAL A 20 6.03 28.96 -16.43
N GLN A 21 6.58 28.33 -17.47
CA GLN A 21 5.78 27.86 -18.60
C GLN A 21 4.83 26.73 -18.20
N ALA A 22 5.27 25.80 -17.36
CA ALA A 22 4.40 24.76 -16.79
C ALA A 22 3.24 25.37 -16.00
N GLY A 23 3.50 26.40 -15.18
CA GLY A 23 2.46 27.14 -14.47
C GLY A 23 1.44 27.80 -15.40
N LYS A 24 1.88 28.33 -16.54
CA LYS A 24 0.97 28.84 -17.58
C LYS A 24 0.08 27.73 -18.14
N ILE A 25 0.65 26.58 -18.46
CA ILE A 25 -0.10 25.41 -18.95
C ILE A 25 -1.16 24.97 -17.93
N ILE A 26 -0.81 24.89 -16.64
CA ILE A 26 -1.74 24.55 -15.55
C ILE A 26 -2.91 25.54 -15.49
N ARG A 27 -2.64 26.84 -15.64
CA ARG A 27 -3.69 27.87 -15.69
C ARG A 27 -4.59 27.75 -16.92
N ASP A 28 -3.99 27.49 -18.08
CA ASP A 28 -4.70 27.35 -19.33
C ASP A 28 -5.66 26.14 -19.29
N VAL A 29 -5.20 25.00 -18.75
CA VAL A 29 -6.05 23.79 -18.56
C VAL A 29 -7.23 24.08 -17.65
N LEU A 30 -7.02 24.73 -16.49
CA LEU A 30 -8.12 25.07 -15.58
C LEU A 30 -9.14 25.98 -16.26
N SER A 31 -8.68 26.99 -17.00
CA SER A 31 -9.54 27.96 -17.68
C SER A 31 -10.43 27.35 -18.77
N LYS A 32 -9.98 26.25 -19.39
CA LYS A 32 -10.74 25.49 -20.39
C LYS A 32 -11.83 24.61 -19.77
N GLY A 33 -11.78 24.34 -18.46
CA GLY A 33 -12.78 23.59 -17.71
C GLY A 33 -12.75 22.06 -17.88
N GLY A 34 -12.03 21.54 -18.87
CA GLY A 34 -11.84 20.10 -19.10
C GLY A 34 -10.59 19.57 -18.38
N LEU A 35 -10.68 19.31 -17.08
CA LEU A 35 -9.51 18.84 -16.30
C LEU A 35 -9.06 17.42 -16.67
N ASN A 36 -9.92 16.61 -17.31
CA ASN A 36 -9.61 15.24 -17.74
C ASN A 36 -8.94 14.43 -16.62
N ILE A 37 -9.63 14.40 -15.47
CA ILE A 37 -9.20 13.77 -14.22
C ILE A 37 -9.15 12.25 -14.42
N VAL A 38 -8.03 11.66 -14.02
CA VAL A 38 -7.77 10.23 -13.94
C VAL A 38 -7.48 9.92 -12.47
N GLU A 39 -8.18 8.95 -11.90
CA GLU A 39 -7.89 8.48 -10.54
C GLU A 39 -6.81 7.40 -10.63
N LYS A 40 -5.59 7.71 -10.16
CA LYS A 40 -4.44 6.79 -10.10
C LYS A 40 -4.54 5.86 -8.88
N GLY A 41 -5.30 6.27 -7.85
CA GLY A 41 -5.54 5.53 -6.61
C GLY A 41 -6.41 6.30 -5.61
N LYS A 42 -6.65 5.74 -4.41
CA LYS A 42 -7.48 6.39 -3.38
C LYS A 42 -6.85 7.73 -2.97
N ASN A 43 -7.54 8.85 -3.25
CA ASN A 43 -7.06 10.22 -3.04
C ASN A 43 -5.76 10.56 -3.82
N ASP A 44 -5.51 9.87 -4.94
CA ASP A 44 -4.41 10.12 -5.87
C ASP A 44 -5.00 10.42 -7.26
N LEU A 45 -5.04 11.70 -7.61
CA LEU A 45 -5.65 12.22 -8.82
C LEU A 45 -4.56 12.71 -9.77
N GLN A 46 -4.78 12.54 -11.07
CA GLN A 46 -3.97 13.14 -12.13
C GLN A 46 -4.89 13.87 -13.10
N THR A 47 -4.53 15.07 -13.54
CA THR A 47 -5.27 15.84 -14.53
C THR A 47 -4.48 16.01 -15.83
N GLU A 48 -5.10 16.62 -16.84
CA GLU A 48 -4.36 17.04 -18.04
C GLU A 48 -3.26 18.05 -17.71
N ALA A 49 -3.43 18.86 -16.66
CA ALA A 49 -2.44 19.84 -16.25
C ALA A 49 -1.14 19.15 -15.80
N ASP A 50 -1.20 18.08 -15.00
CA ASP A 50 -0.05 17.30 -14.53
C ASP A 50 0.75 16.74 -15.72
N ARG A 51 0.05 16.07 -16.64
CA ARG A 51 0.65 15.46 -17.84
C ARG A 51 1.32 16.50 -18.74
N CYS A 52 0.63 17.63 -19.01
CA CYS A 52 1.14 18.67 -19.89
C CYS A 52 2.30 19.46 -19.27
N ALA A 53 2.23 19.77 -17.98
CA ALA A 53 3.31 20.42 -17.23
C ALA A 53 4.56 19.54 -17.21
N GLN A 54 4.44 18.23 -16.96
CA GLN A 54 5.58 17.33 -16.97
C GLN A 54 6.28 17.29 -18.34
N ARG A 55 5.50 17.15 -19.42
CA ARG A 55 6.01 17.14 -20.79
C ARG A 55 6.81 18.42 -21.10
N CYS A 56 6.28 19.57 -20.71
CA CYS A 56 6.94 20.87 -20.88
C CYS A 56 8.30 20.89 -20.17
N ILE A 57 8.34 20.52 -18.89
CA ILE A 57 9.55 20.58 -18.07
C ILE A 57 10.61 19.58 -18.56
N ILE A 58 10.25 18.29 -18.67
CA ILE A 58 11.19 17.23 -19.03
C ILE A 58 11.76 17.47 -20.44
N THR A 59 10.93 17.87 -21.41
CA THR A 59 11.42 18.11 -22.78
C THR A 59 12.35 19.34 -22.84
N SER A 60 12.01 20.41 -22.12
CA SER A 60 12.82 21.63 -22.06
C SER A 60 14.20 21.38 -21.45
N LEU A 61 14.26 20.59 -20.37
CA LEU A 61 15.51 20.26 -19.68
C LEU A 61 16.33 19.21 -20.44
N SER A 62 15.71 18.11 -20.90
CA SER A 62 16.40 17.03 -21.64
C SER A 62 17.07 17.54 -22.92
N ARG A 63 16.48 18.52 -23.61
CA ARG A 63 17.09 19.15 -24.80
C ARG A 63 18.35 19.95 -24.47
N GLN A 64 18.39 20.60 -23.31
CA GLN A 64 19.52 21.43 -22.89
C GLN A 64 20.62 20.62 -22.18
N PHE A 65 20.23 19.52 -21.52
CA PHE A 65 21.10 18.71 -20.67
C PHE A 65 20.89 17.21 -20.97
N PRO A 66 21.35 16.69 -22.11
CA PRO A 66 21.10 15.31 -22.53
C PRO A 66 21.82 14.24 -21.68
N ASN A 67 22.76 14.63 -20.83
CA ASN A 67 23.64 13.71 -20.09
C ASN A 67 23.31 13.60 -18.58
N ILE A 68 22.19 14.19 -18.13
CA ILE A 68 21.73 14.10 -16.74
C ILE A 68 20.51 13.18 -16.64
N THR A 69 20.22 12.70 -15.43
CA THR A 69 18.99 11.92 -15.18
C THR A 69 17.85 12.88 -14.82
N ILE A 70 16.66 12.69 -15.38
CA ILE A 70 15.45 13.44 -15.03
C ILE A 70 14.33 12.44 -14.76
N ILE A 71 13.74 12.50 -13.57
CA ILE A 71 12.68 11.62 -13.09
C ILE A 71 11.46 12.48 -12.77
N GLY A 72 10.32 12.19 -13.38
CA GLY A 72 9.05 12.86 -13.11
C GLY A 72 8.08 11.94 -12.38
N GLU A 73 7.08 12.54 -11.71
CA GLU A 73 5.97 11.81 -11.08
C GLU A 73 5.15 10.99 -12.09
N GLU A 74 4.83 11.59 -13.24
CA GLU A 74 3.87 11.01 -14.17
C GLU A 74 4.52 10.03 -15.13
N GLU A 75 3.73 9.09 -15.65
CA GLU A 75 4.25 8.13 -16.61
C GLU A 75 4.72 8.82 -17.90
N PRO A 76 5.82 8.36 -18.52
CA PRO A 76 6.27 8.87 -19.81
C PRO A 76 5.19 8.64 -20.87
N SER A 77 4.86 9.67 -21.62
CA SER A 77 3.88 9.58 -22.71
C SER A 77 4.52 9.78 -24.08
N SER A 78 4.06 9.05 -25.09
CA SER A 78 4.56 9.11 -26.47
C SER A 78 4.02 10.28 -27.31
N CYS A 79 3.20 11.17 -26.74
CA CYS A 79 2.63 12.30 -27.48
C CYS A 79 3.68 13.37 -27.78
N GLU A 80 3.63 13.94 -28.99
CA GLU A 80 4.49 15.08 -29.36
C GLU A 80 4.22 16.30 -28.48
N VAL A 81 5.30 16.96 -28.06
CA VAL A 81 5.24 18.19 -27.27
C VAL A 81 5.21 19.38 -28.22
N PRO A 82 4.20 20.26 -28.14
CA PRO A 82 4.14 21.47 -28.97
C PRO A 82 5.40 22.31 -28.83
N SER A 83 5.94 22.83 -29.93
CA SER A 83 7.23 23.53 -29.94
C SER A 83 7.21 24.80 -29.08
N GLU A 84 6.04 25.42 -28.95
CA GLU A 84 5.79 26.59 -28.10
C GLU A 84 5.80 26.29 -26.59
N TRP A 85 5.74 25.02 -26.18
CA TRP A 85 5.88 24.63 -24.77
C TRP A 85 7.35 24.43 -24.37
N ILE A 86 8.26 24.40 -25.34
CA ILE A 86 9.64 24.02 -25.10
C ILE A 86 10.47 25.27 -24.85
N ILE A 87 10.96 25.40 -23.62
CA ILE A 87 11.73 26.56 -23.17
C ILE A 87 13.22 26.24 -23.22
N THR A 88 13.99 27.11 -23.86
CA THR A 88 15.46 27.07 -23.90
C THR A 88 16.11 28.27 -23.23
N GLU A 89 15.29 29.18 -22.70
CA GLU A 89 15.73 30.31 -21.90
C GLU A 89 16.11 29.84 -20.48
N ALA A 90 16.90 30.67 -19.81
CA ALA A 90 17.35 30.43 -18.44
C ALA A 90 17.32 31.75 -17.66
N ASP A 91 16.96 31.67 -16.39
CA ASP A 91 16.88 32.82 -15.50
C ASP A 91 18.23 33.52 -15.31
N GLN A 92 18.27 34.82 -15.53
CA GLN A 92 19.52 35.60 -15.52
C GLN A 92 20.04 35.89 -14.12
N GLU A 93 19.18 35.92 -13.10
CA GLU A 93 19.59 36.11 -11.71
C GLU A 93 20.31 34.86 -11.22
N VAL A 94 19.71 33.69 -11.45
CA VAL A 94 20.32 32.40 -11.06
C VAL A 94 21.66 32.19 -11.79
N LEU A 95 21.75 32.50 -13.09
CA LEU A 95 22.99 32.35 -13.87
C LEU A 95 24.19 33.14 -13.34
N GLN A 96 23.96 34.19 -12.53
CA GLN A 96 25.02 35.04 -11.98
C GLN A 96 25.52 34.56 -10.60
N LEU A 97 24.91 33.53 -10.02
CA LEU A 97 25.32 32.98 -8.73
C LEU A 97 26.72 32.39 -8.79
N LYS A 98 27.51 32.68 -7.75
CA LYS A 98 28.81 32.05 -7.51
C LYS A 98 28.60 30.81 -6.65
N LEU A 99 29.00 29.66 -7.18
CA LEU A 99 28.92 28.40 -6.44
C LEU A 99 30.14 28.20 -5.54
N PRO A 100 30.01 27.46 -4.43
CA PRO A 100 31.15 26.88 -3.74
C PRO A 100 32.00 26.00 -4.65
N ALA A 101 33.32 25.94 -4.43
CA ALA A 101 34.26 25.22 -5.30
C ALA A 101 33.90 23.75 -5.57
N HIS A 102 33.28 23.05 -4.61
CA HIS A 102 32.86 21.65 -4.77
C HIS A 102 31.62 21.45 -5.66
N LEU A 103 30.93 22.55 -6.03
CA LEU A 103 29.74 22.55 -6.89
C LEU A 103 29.99 23.21 -8.26
N GLU A 104 31.19 23.76 -8.50
CA GLU A 104 31.53 24.40 -9.77
C GLU A 104 31.72 23.39 -10.91
N ASP A 105 32.33 22.24 -10.63
CA ASP A 105 32.66 21.20 -11.61
C ASP A 105 31.99 19.86 -11.25
N VAL A 106 30.67 19.82 -11.43
CA VAL A 106 29.84 18.64 -11.14
C VAL A 106 29.78 17.74 -12.37
N ASN A 107 30.03 16.45 -12.17
CA ASN A 107 29.87 15.46 -13.23
C ASN A 107 28.39 15.28 -13.59
N PRO A 108 27.97 15.45 -14.86
CA PRO A 108 26.59 15.28 -15.29
C PRO A 108 25.94 13.95 -14.86
N LYS A 109 26.72 12.87 -14.76
CA LYS A 109 26.22 11.54 -14.36
C LYS A 109 25.77 11.46 -12.91
N ASP A 110 26.30 12.35 -12.07
CA ASP A 110 25.95 12.42 -10.65
C ASP A 110 24.73 13.32 -10.42
N VAL A 111 24.20 13.96 -11.47
CA VAL A 111 23.04 14.85 -11.40
C VAL A 111 21.75 14.08 -11.66
N CYS A 112 20.82 14.17 -10.71
CA CYS A 112 19.46 13.66 -10.82
C CYS A 112 18.45 14.78 -10.57
N VAL A 113 17.58 15.05 -11.53
CA VAL A 113 16.50 16.04 -11.43
C VAL A 113 15.20 15.31 -11.10
N TRP A 114 14.50 15.75 -10.06
CA TRP A 114 13.20 15.23 -9.63
C TRP A 114 12.11 16.25 -9.94
N VAL A 115 11.06 15.83 -10.64
CA VAL A 115 9.99 16.71 -11.11
C VAL A 115 8.65 16.25 -10.55
N ASP A 116 8.01 17.13 -9.78
CA ASP A 116 6.57 17.07 -9.53
C ASP A 116 5.92 18.16 -10.40
N PRO A 117 5.21 17.78 -11.47
CA PRO A 117 4.66 18.74 -12.41
C PRO A 117 3.47 19.52 -11.84
N LEU A 118 2.79 19.02 -10.81
CA LEU A 118 1.65 19.63 -10.15
C LEU A 118 1.46 19.00 -8.76
N ASP A 119 2.15 19.54 -7.76
CA ASP A 119 1.96 19.18 -6.35
C ASP A 119 0.65 19.80 -5.85
N GLY A 120 -0.21 18.99 -5.25
CA GLY A 120 -1.54 19.41 -4.78
C GLY A 120 -2.68 19.15 -5.76
N THR A 121 -2.63 18.09 -6.56
CA THR A 121 -3.68 17.75 -7.56
C THR A 121 -5.08 17.61 -6.96
N THR A 122 -5.21 17.07 -5.74
CA THR A 122 -6.50 17.01 -5.02
C THR A 122 -7.05 18.41 -4.74
N GLU A 123 -6.20 19.35 -4.34
CA GLU A 123 -6.60 20.73 -4.10
C GLU A 123 -6.91 21.46 -5.42
N TYR A 124 -6.16 21.19 -6.49
CA TYR A 124 -6.43 21.72 -7.82
C TYR A 124 -7.83 21.34 -8.33
N THR A 125 -8.22 20.07 -8.21
CA THR A 125 -9.57 19.61 -8.62
C THR A 125 -10.69 20.15 -7.75
N GLN A 126 -10.40 20.51 -6.50
CA GLN A 126 -11.34 21.14 -5.56
C GLN A 126 -11.38 22.67 -5.67
N GLY A 127 -10.59 23.28 -6.57
CA GLY A 127 -10.51 24.73 -6.74
C GLY A 127 -9.71 25.46 -5.65
N LEU A 128 -9.00 24.73 -4.79
CA LEU A 128 -8.08 25.28 -3.78
C LEU A 128 -6.71 25.58 -4.40
N VAL A 129 -6.73 26.40 -5.45
CA VAL A 129 -5.60 26.59 -6.36
C VAL A 129 -4.36 27.22 -5.71
N GLU A 130 -4.51 27.90 -4.58
CA GLU A 130 -3.40 28.50 -3.81
C GLU A 130 -2.42 27.45 -3.25
N HIS A 131 -2.86 26.19 -3.07
CA HIS A 131 -2.02 25.10 -2.58
C HIS A 131 -1.20 24.43 -3.69
N VAL A 132 -1.47 24.75 -4.96
CA VAL A 132 -0.85 24.09 -6.11
C VAL A 132 0.55 24.63 -6.35
N THR A 133 1.52 23.73 -6.49
CA THR A 133 2.90 24.10 -6.85
C THR A 133 3.47 23.19 -7.94
N VAL A 134 4.55 23.62 -8.58
CA VAL A 134 5.36 22.82 -9.51
C VAL A 134 6.75 22.72 -8.90
N LEU A 135 7.26 21.51 -8.73
CA LEU A 135 8.52 21.25 -8.02
C LEU A 135 9.55 20.69 -8.99
N VAL A 136 10.73 21.32 -9.03
CA VAL A 136 11.88 20.79 -9.76
C VAL A 136 13.10 20.82 -8.84
N GLY A 137 13.46 19.65 -8.31
CA GLY A 137 14.62 19.46 -7.44
C GLY A 137 15.82 18.95 -8.22
N VAL A 138 17.02 19.40 -7.85
CA VAL A 138 18.30 19.02 -8.47
C VAL A 138 19.19 18.41 -7.40
N ALA A 139 19.38 17.11 -7.48
CA ALA A 139 20.26 16.36 -6.58
C ALA A 139 21.63 16.11 -7.22
N ILE A 140 22.67 16.12 -6.38
CA ILE A 140 24.02 15.71 -6.74
C ILE A 140 24.40 14.53 -5.84
N GLY A 141 24.63 13.38 -6.45
CA GLY A 141 24.79 12.12 -5.73
C GLY A 141 23.51 11.76 -4.95
N LYS A 142 23.56 11.83 -3.62
CA LYS A 142 22.42 11.52 -2.74
C LYS A 142 21.69 12.76 -2.22
N THR A 143 22.25 13.94 -2.38
CA THR A 143 21.82 15.14 -1.66
C THR A 143 21.04 16.07 -2.58
N ALA A 144 19.91 16.61 -2.10
CA ALA A 144 19.22 17.70 -2.78
C ALA A 144 20.03 19.00 -2.63
N ILE A 145 20.49 19.59 -3.74
CA ILE A 145 21.39 20.76 -3.73
C ILE A 145 20.69 21.99 -4.33
N GLY A 146 19.95 21.83 -5.41
CA GLY A 146 19.20 22.90 -6.06
C GLY A 146 17.70 22.61 -6.07
N GLY A 147 16.86 23.65 -6.07
CA GLY A 147 15.41 23.49 -6.10
C GLY A 147 14.69 24.70 -6.68
N VAL A 148 13.57 24.43 -7.34
CA VAL A 148 12.62 25.44 -7.84
C VAL A 148 11.21 25.04 -7.42
N ILE A 149 10.47 25.98 -6.85
CA ILE A 149 9.04 25.87 -6.56
C ILE A 149 8.32 26.98 -7.30
N HIS A 150 7.52 26.65 -8.30
CA HIS A 150 6.62 27.62 -8.93
C HIS A 150 5.22 27.48 -8.36
N GLN A 151 4.60 28.57 -7.91
CA GLN A 151 3.23 28.61 -7.42
C GLN A 151 2.36 29.31 -8.48
N PRO A 152 1.59 28.57 -9.32
CA PRO A 152 0.89 29.15 -10.46
C PRO A 152 -0.21 30.15 -10.07
N TYR A 153 -0.78 29.99 -8.88
CA TYR A 153 -1.84 30.81 -8.31
C TYR A 153 -1.39 31.42 -6.98
N TYR A 154 -0.51 32.41 -7.07
CA TYR A 154 -0.07 33.16 -5.89
C TYR A 154 -0.97 34.36 -5.63
N LYS A 155 -1.49 34.45 -4.40
CA LYS A 155 -2.23 35.60 -3.90
C LYS A 155 -1.31 36.42 -3.02
N ASN A 156 -1.14 37.70 -3.37
CA ASN A 156 -0.32 38.60 -2.56
C ASN A 156 -1.08 38.98 -1.29
N ASP A 157 -0.46 38.76 -0.12
CA ASP A 157 -1.08 39.00 1.18
C ASP A 157 -1.40 40.49 1.43
N GLU A 158 -0.62 41.42 0.86
CA GLU A 158 -0.81 42.87 1.05
C GLU A 158 -1.95 43.43 0.18
N SER A 159 -2.01 43.02 -1.08
CA SER A 159 -3.04 43.50 -2.02
C SER A 159 -4.32 42.65 -1.99
N GLY A 160 -4.24 41.41 -1.50
CA GLY A 160 -5.33 40.44 -1.53
C GLY A 160 -5.67 39.92 -2.94
N THR A 161 -4.84 40.21 -3.94
CA THR A 161 -5.10 39.87 -5.36
C THR A 161 -4.18 38.78 -5.86
N PHE A 162 -4.67 37.96 -6.79
CA PHE A 162 -3.82 37.03 -7.55
C PHE A 162 -2.82 37.80 -8.42
N ILE A 163 -1.56 37.38 -8.35
CA ILE A 163 -0.50 37.91 -9.20
C ILE A 163 -0.53 37.21 -10.56
N GLU A 164 -0.51 38.00 -11.63
CA GLU A 164 -0.43 37.48 -12.98
C GLU A 164 0.80 36.58 -13.14
N ASN A 165 0.60 35.39 -13.68
CA ASN A 165 1.60 34.34 -13.81
C ASN A 165 2.12 33.68 -12.52
N GLY A 166 1.57 34.02 -11.35
CA GLY A 166 1.99 33.44 -10.08
C GLY A 166 3.37 33.92 -9.64
N ARG A 167 4.14 33.05 -8.98
CA ARG A 167 5.52 33.34 -8.55
C ARG A 167 6.43 32.13 -8.60
N THR A 168 7.74 32.34 -8.67
CA THR A 168 8.74 31.27 -8.66
C THR A 168 9.77 31.51 -7.57
N LEU A 169 9.94 30.54 -6.68
CA LEU A 169 10.96 30.51 -5.64
C LEU A 169 12.08 29.56 -6.10
N TRP A 170 13.32 29.89 -5.80
CA TRP A 170 14.46 29.03 -6.12
C TRP A 170 15.52 29.09 -5.02
N GLY A 171 16.36 28.06 -4.96
CA GLY A 171 17.45 27.95 -3.99
C GLY A 171 18.53 26.98 -4.44
N ILE A 172 19.77 27.28 -4.09
CA ILE A 172 20.95 26.42 -4.21
C ILE A 172 21.66 26.45 -2.87
N ASP A 173 21.70 25.29 -2.19
CA ASP A 173 22.35 25.15 -0.89
C ASP A 173 23.83 25.55 -0.98
N GLY A 174 24.25 26.43 -0.06
CA GLY A 174 25.59 27.02 -0.04
C GLY A 174 25.87 28.12 -1.07
N ALA A 175 24.93 28.49 -1.95
CA ALA A 175 25.14 29.54 -2.96
C ALA A 175 24.15 30.71 -2.89
N GLY A 176 22.85 30.45 -2.71
CA GLY A 176 21.85 31.51 -2.61
C GLY A 176 20.43 31.05 -2.90
N PHE A 177 19.46 31.95 -2.73
CA PHE A 177 18.04 31.73 -2.94
C PHE A 177 17.36 33.03 -3.41
N GLY A 178 16.17 32.93 -4.01
CA GLY A 178 15.44 34.08 -4.52
C GLY A 178 13.98 33.79 -4.85
N GLY A 179 13.27 34.84 -5.27
CA GLY A 179 11.84 34.78 -5.62
C GLY A 179 10.86 34.92 -4.45
N PHE A 180 11.36 35.12 -3.23
CA PHE A 180 10.58 35.40 -2.02
C PHE A 180 11.41 36.18 -0.99
N THR A 181 10.74 36.68 0.04
CA THR A 181 11.40 37.31 1.20
C THR A 181 11.23 36.39 2.41
N PRO A 182 12.31 35.75 2.91
CA PRO A 182 12.23 34.91 4.09
C PRO A 182 11.73 35.70 5.30
N LYS A 183 10.88 35.08 6.11
CA LYS A 183 10.42 35.65 7.39
C LYS A 183 10.57 34.62 8.49
N SER A 184 10.98 35.07 9.66
CA SER A 184 10.98 34.21 10.85
C SER A 184 9.54 34.00 11.33
N PRO A 185 9.19 32.79 11.78
CA PRO A 185 7.89 32.56 12.39
C PRO A 185 7.76 33.32 13.73
N PRO A 186 6.53 33.64 14.16
CA PRO A 186 6.31 34.49 15.34
C PRO A 186 6.89 33.87 16.62
N GLU A 187 7.54 34.70 17.44
CA GLU A 187 8.10 34.27 18.72
C GLU A 187 7.01 33.86 19.71
N GLY A 188 7.35 32.93 20.62
CA GLY A 188 6.46 32.49 21.70
C GLY A 188 5.23 31.69 21.23
N ARG A 189 5.16 31.31 19.96
CA ARG A 189 4.14 30.41 19.41
C ARG A 189 4.79 29.20 18.74
N ARG A 190 3.99 28.17 18.48
CA ARG A 190 4.32 26.97 17.72
C ARG A 190 3.20 26.64 16.76
N ILE A 191 3.39 27.01 15.50
CA ILE A 191 2.45 26.77 14.42
C ILE A 191 2.96 25.58 13.60
N ILE A 192 2.15 24.52 13.50
CA ILE A 192 2.51 23.29 12.79
C ILE A 192 1.69 23.18 11.52
N ALA A 193 2.36 23.18 10.36
CA ALA A 193 1.74 22.84 9.09
C ALA A 193 1.63 21.32 8.96
N THR A 194 0.52 20.82 8.42
CA THR A 194 0.34 19.40 8.10
C THR A 194 -0.63 19.20 6.94
N THR A 195 -0.81 17.95 6.52
CA THR A 195 -1.74 17.56 5.46
C THR A 195 -3.19 17.90 5.80
N ARG A 196 -3.91 18.39 4.78
CA ARG A 196 -5.37 18.54 4.79
C ARG A 196 -6.11 17.26 4.41
N SER A 197 -5.64 16.57 3.38
CA SER A 197 -6.40 15.55 2.65
C SER A 197 -5.95 14.11 2.93
N HIS A 198 -4.85 13.93 3.68
CA HIS A 198 -4.20 12.63 3.91
C HIS A 198 -3.83 12.41 5.39
N SER A 199 -4.66 12.92 6.31
CA SER A 199 -4.41 12.79 7.77
C SER A 199 -4.90 11.45 8.32
N ASP A 200 -4.17 10.89 9.28
CA ASP A 200 -4.55 9.72 10.08
C ASP A 200 -4.24 9.96 11.58
N SER A 201 -4.52 8.96 12.43
CA SER A 201 -4.29 9.04 13.88
C SER A 201 -2.82 9.21 14.26
N ILE A 202 -1.90 8.69 13.44
CA ILE A 202 -0.45 8.80 13.66
C ILE A 202 0.02 10.22 13.40
N VAL A 203 -0.42 10.82 12.28
CA VAL A 203 -0.19 12.24 11.97
C VAL A 203 -0.75 13.12 13.08
N GLN A 204 -1.95 12.84 13.59
CA GLN A 204 -2.54 13.61 14.68
C GLN A 204 -1.78 13.47 16.00
N SER A 205 -1.35 12.25 16.36
CA SER A 205 -0.56 11.99 17.56
C SER A 205 0.79 12.73 17.52
N ALA A 206 1.50 12.63 16.40
CA ALA A 206 2.77 13.32 16.19
C ALA A 206 2.63 14.85 16.25
N ILE A 207 1.53 15.41 15.74
CA ILE A 207 1.30 16.86 15.86
C ILE A 207 0.99 17.24 17.30
N LYS A 208 0.13 16.46 17.98
CA LYS A 208 -0.30 16.75 19.34
C LYS A 208 0.85 16.68 20.34
N SER A 209 1.78 15.73 20.17
CA SER A 209 2.96 15.58 21.04
C SER A 209 3.91 16.79 20.97
N LEU A 210 3.77 17.62 19.94
CA LEU A 210 4.49 18.87 19.80
C LEU A 210 3.78 20.03 20.48
N GLU A 211 2.64 19.85 21.15
CA GLU A 211 1.90 20.90 21.87
C GLU A 211 1.79 22.21 21.05
N PRO A 212 1.18 22.19 19.85
CA PRO A 212 1.12 23.36 18.99
C PRO A 212 0.12 24.39 19.50
N ASP A 213 0.46 25.67 19.38
CA ASP A 213 -0.48 26.77 19.58
C ASP A 213 -1.49 26.87 18.41
N GLU A 214 -1.10 26.39 17.23
CA GLU A 214 -1.93 26.40 16.03
C GLU A 214 -1.53 25.27 15.07
N VAL A 215 -2.52 24.66 14.41
CA VAL A 215 -2.30 23.63 13.38
C VAL A 215 -2.89 24.10 12.06
N THR A 216 -2.03 24.32 11.07
CA THR A 216 -2.41 24.77 9.73
C THR A 216 -2.52 23.55 8.80
N ARG A 217 -3.74 23.22 8.37
CA ARG A 217 -4.00 22.07 7.47
C ARG A 217 -4.16 22.52 6.04
N VAL A 218 -3.19 22.20 5.19
CA VAL A 218 -3.17 22.60 3.77
C VAL A 218 -2.71 21.44 2.87
N GLY A 219 -3.07 21.53 1.60
CA GLY A 219 -2.58 20.62 0.56
C GLY A 219 -1.19 21.02 0.07
N GLY A 220 -0.59 20.17 -0.76
CA GLY A 220 0.71 20.42 -1.43
C GLY A 220 1.92 20.31 -0.50
N ALA A 221 2.85 19.39 -0.76
CA ALA A 221 4.10 19.29 -0.01
C ALA A 221 4.96 20.56 -0.15
N GLY A 222 5.09 21.08 -1.37
CA GLY A 222 5.77 22.33 -1.67
C GLY A 222 5.12 23.52 -1.00
N HIS A 223 3.78 23.59 -1.02
CA HIS A 223 3.05 24.67 -0.34
C HIS A 223 3.28 24.67 1.18
N LYS A 224 3.31 23.50 1.83
CA LYS A 224 3.63 23.40 3.27
C LYS A 224 5.04 23.90 3.59
N VAL A 225 6.01 23.70 2.70
CA VAL A 225 7.35 24.27 2.88
C VAL A 225 7.37 25.78 2.63
N ILE A 226 6.60 26.30 1.66
CA ILE A 226 6.42 27.76 1.48
C ILE A 226 5.96 28.42 2.78
N LEU A 227 5.06 27.79 3.55
CA LEU A 227 4.64 28.32 4.86
C LEU A 227 5.81 28.47 5.84
N LEU A 228 6.81 27.58 5.79
CA LEU A 228 8.03 27.70 6.61
C LEU A 228 8.93 28.82 6.10
N LEU A 229 9.10 28.93 4.77
CA LEU A 229 9.92 29.97 4.13
C LEU A 229 9.39 31.38 4.47
N GLU A 230 8.07 31.53 4.59
CA GLU A 230 7.38 32.78 4.88
C GLU A 230 7.07 33.03 6.37
N GLY A 231 7.57 32.19 7.27
CA GLY A 231 7.33 32.32 8.71
C GLY A 231 5.86 32.17 9.10
N LYS A 232 5.03 31.55 8.25
CA LYS A 232 3.62 31.23 8.53
C LYS A 232 3.50 29.95 9.38
N ALA A 233 4.52 29.09 9.38
CA ALA A 233 4.62 27.92 10.25
C ALA A 233 6.04 27.78 10.81
N HIS A 234 6.17 27.14 11.98
CA HIS A 234 7.46 26.81 12.60
C HIS A 234 7.99 25.45 12.12
N ALA A 235 7.08 24.49 11.94
CA ALA A 235 7.42 23.17 11.42
C ALA A 235 6.31 22.61 10.52
N TYR A 236 6.71 21.78 9.56
CA TYR A 236 5.84 20.91 8.78
C TYR A 236 6.07 19.47 9.25
N VAL A 237 5.00 18.82 9.71
CA VAL A 237 5.03 17.45 10.22
C VAL A 237 4.04 16.58 9.47
N PHE A 238 4.55 15.47 8.93
CA PHE A 238 3.73 14.45 8.28
C PHE A 238 4.24 13.05 8.64
N ALA A 239 3.62 12.46 9.66
CA ALA A 239 3.95 11.13 10.17
C ALA A 239 3.25 10.00 9.42
N SER A 240 3.33 9.99 8.08
CA SER A 240 2.71 8.97 7.24
C SER A 240 3.49 8.76 5.93
N ARG A 241 3.15 7.69 5.20
CA ARG A 241 3.88 7.20 4.00
C ARG A 241 3.31 7.73 2.68
N GLY A 242 2.92 9.00 2.64
CA GLY A 242 2.22 9.59 1.48
C GLY A 242 3.11 10.27 0.43
N CYS A 243 4.19 10.92 0.85
CA CYS A 243 5.05 11.70 -0.06
C CYS A 243 6.14 10.84 -0.71
N LYS A 244 6.66 11.31 -1.83
CA LYS A 244 7.72 10.72 -2.63
C LYS A 244 8.90 11.69 -2.79
N ARG A 245 9.96 11.28 -3.49
CA ARG A 245 11.19 12.08 -3.65
C ARG A 245 10.96 13.38 -4.43
N TRP A 246 10.04 13.38 -5.39
CA TRP A 246 9.71 14.60 -6.14
C TRP A 246 8.98 15.64 -5.28
N ASP A 247 8.19 15.21 -4.27
CA ASP A 247 7.57 16.11 -3.29
C ASP A 247 8.58 16.85 -2.40
N THR A 248 9.74 16.24 -2.09
CA THR A 248 10.67 16.76 -1.09
C THR A 248 11.98 17.30 -1.65
N CYS A 249 12.42 16.88 -2.84
CA CYS A 249 13.72 17.27 -3.38
C CYS A 249 13.86 18.78 -3.58
N ALA A 250 12.90 19.42 -4.25
CA ALA A 250 12.95 20.88 -4.47
C ALA A 250 12.74 21.66 -3.16
N PRO A 251 11.73 21.32 -2.34
CA PRO A 251 11.52 22.01 -1.07
C PRO A 251 12.67 21.87 -0.07
N GLU A 252 13.30 20.70 0.01
CA GLU A 252 14.48 20.49 0.88
C GLU A 252 15.64 21.41 0.49
N ALA A 253 15.98 21.46 -0.80
CA ALA A 253 17.08 22.30 -1.28
C ALA A 253 16.86 23.79 -1.00
N ILE A 254 15.64 24.31 -1.23
CA ILE A 254 15.32 25.72 -0.95
C ILE A 254 15.34 25.99 0.56
N LEU A 255 14.80 25.07 1.36
CA LEU A 255 14.76 25.23 2.81
C LEU A 255 16.16 25.20 3.43
N HIS A 256 17.05 24.31 2.97
CA HIS A 256 18.45 24.26 3.42
C HIS A 256 19.21 25.51 3.00
N ALA A 257 18.99 26.05 1.79
CA ALA A 257 19.64 27.26 1.31
C ALA A 257 19.36 28.51 2.18
N ILE A 258 18.25 28.51 2.93
CA ILE A 258 17.93 29.57 3.90
C ILE A 258 18.23 29.19 5.36
N GLY A 259 18.83 28.03 5.62
CA GLY A 259 19.21 27.55 6.95
C GLY A 259 18.11 26.81 7.72
N GLY A 260 17.03 26.39 7.06
CA GLY A 260 16.06 25.44 7.59
C GLY A 260 16.52 23.99 7.43
N VAL A 261 15.71 23.04 7.90
CA VAL A 261 16.05 21.61 7.90
C VAL A 261 14.84 20.79 7.46
N LEU A 262 15.06 19.75 6.67
CA LEU A 262 14.07 18.73 6.29
C LEU A 262 14.73 17.35 6.39
N THR A 263 14.06 16.42 7.07
CA THR A 263 14.49 15.05 7.35
C THR A 263 13.28 14.10 7.39
N ASP A 264 13.55 12.80 7.54
CA ASP A 264 12.55 11.86 8.04
C ASP A 264 12.27 12.04 9.54
N LEU A 265 11.32 11.30 10.10
CA LEU A 265 10.99 11.40 11.52
C LEU A 265 12.05 10.85 12.49
N HIS A 266 13.13 10.24 11.98
CA HIS A 266 14.28 9.83 12.78
C HIS A 266 15.44 10.84 12.69
N GLY A 267 15.27 11.92 11.90
CA GLY A 267 16.30 12.93 11.69
C GLY A 267 17.28 12.58 10.57
N GLU A 268 17.03 11.53 9.79
CA GLU A 268 17.87 11.14 8.67
C GLU A 268 17.48 11.88 7.39
N ARG A 269 18.47 12.22 6.56
CA ARG A 269 18.21 12.87 5.26
C ARG A 269 17.77 11.84 4.22
N TYR A 270 16.85 12.24 3.35
CA TYR A 270 16.45 11.41 2.22
C TYR A 270 17.55 11.33 1.16
N SER A 271 17.73 10.14 0.58
CA SER A 271 18.60 9.94 -0.57
C SER A 271 17.83 10.19 -1.86
N TYR A 272 18.36 11.08 -2.71
CA TYR A 272 17.79 11.49 -4.01
C TYR A 272 18.60 10.97 -5.21
N ASN A 273 19.42 9.92 -5.01
CA ASN A 273 20.10 9.25 -6.13
C ASN A 273 19.08 8.58 -7.07
N ARG A 274 19.46 8.39 -8.33
CA ARG A 274 18.57 7.82 -9.37
C ARG A 274 18.08 6.39 -9.06
N GLU A 275 18.80 5.63 -8.24
CA GLU A 275 18.43 4.26 -7.83
C GLU A 275 17.59 4.20 -6.54
N THR A 276 17.27 5.35 -5.93
CA THR A 276 16.47 5.38 -4.70
C THR A 276 15.02 4.96 -4.97
N THR A 277 14.40 4.29 -4.00
CA THR A 277 12.94 4.08 -4.03
C THR A 277 12.22 5.42 -3.91
N TYR A 278 11.16 5.62 -4.69
CA TYR A 278 10.50 6.93 -4.77
C TYR A 278 9.76 7.32 -3.47
N VAL A 279 9.27 6.37 -2.68
CA VAL A 279 8.42 6.64 -1.49
C VAL A 279 9.23 7.09 -0.26
N ASN A 280 8.73 8.10 0.44
CA ASN A 280 9.23 8.57 1.74
C ASN A 280 8.64 7.72 2.88
N MET A 281 9.29 6.61 3.22
CA MET A 281 8.74 5.57 4.12
C MET A 281 8.64 5.96 5.60
N ARG A 282 9.32 7.03 6.03
CA ARG A 282 9.52 7.41 7.43
C ARG A 282 8.97 8.80 7.76
N GLY A 283 7.99 9.25 6.98
CA GLY A 283 7.36 10.56 7.16
C GLY A 283 8.28 11.73 6.83
N ILE A 284 7.83 12.95 7.11
CA ILE A 284 8.57 14.19 6.87
C ILE A 284 8.50 15.05 8.12
N LEU A 285 9.66 15.54 8.55
CA LEU A 285 9.78 16.67 9.46
C LEU A 285 10.59 17.76 8.77
N ALA A 286 9.99 18.94 8.63
CA ALA A 286 10.70 20.13 8.18
C ALA A 286 10.53 21.27 9.18
N THR A 287 11.56 22.07 9.40
CA THR A 287 11.56 23.17 10.36
C THR A 287 12.12 24.44 9.73
N ALA A 288 11.46 25.57 9.99
CA ALA A 288 11.89 26.87 9.53
C ALA A 288 13.30 27.24 10.08
N PRO A 289 14.04 28.16 9.43
CA PRO A 289 15.35 28.59 9.92
C PRO A 289 15.32 29.03 11.39
N GLY A 290 16.35 28.62 12.13
CA GLY A 290 16.50 28.94 13.56
C GLY A 290 15.59 28.15 14.52
N GLN A 291 14.75 27.24 14.01
CA GLN A 291 13.93 26.36 14.86
C GLN A 291 14.72 25.13 15.34
N PRO A 292 14.52 24.66 16.58
CA PRO A 292 15.29 23.57 17.16
C PRO A 292 14.83 22.20 16.62
N HIS A 293 15.34 21.79 15.46
CA HIS A 293 14.92 20.55 14.77
C HIS A 293 14.93 19.30 15.68
N GLN A 294 16.00 19.12 16.47
CA GLN A 294 16.13 18.00 17.40
C GLN A 294 15.05 17.98 18.51
N TRP A 295 14.57 19.15 18.91
CA TRP A 295 13.49 19.25 19.90
C TRP A 295 12.20 18.63 19.34
N TYR A 296 11.86 18.92 18.08
CA TYR A 296 10.70 18.32 17.42
C TYR A 296 10.84 16.79 17.33
N LEU A 297 12.00 16.29 16.89
CA LEU A 297 12.29 14.85 16.84
C LEU A 297 12.10 14.19 18.21
N SER A 298 12.67 14.76 19.28
CA SER A 298 12.58 14.20 20.64
C SER A 298 11.17 14.18 21.24
N ARG A 299 10.23 14.92 20.63
CA ARG A 299 8.83 15.03 21.07
C ARG A 299 7.90 14.15 20.27
N ILE A 300 8.29 13.75 19.07
CA ILE A 300 7.51 12.81 18.27
C ILE A 300 7.81 11.41 18.84
N PRO A 301 6.79 10.65 19.29
CA PRO A 301 6.99 9.31 19.86
C PRO A 301 7.78 8.38 18.95
N ASP A 302 8.81 7.73 19.48
CA ASP A 302 9.50 6.62 18.81
C ASP A 302 8.55 5.41 18.62
N GLU A 303 8.88 4.53 17.66
CA GLU A 303 8.13 3.33 17.29
C GLU A 303 7.75 2.41 18.48
N ASP A 304 8.42 2.50 19.63
CA ASP A 304 8.09 1.71 20.84
C ASP A 304 6.70 2.02 21.44
N ILE A 305 6.09 3.18 21.14
CA ILE A 305 4.76 3.56 21.65
C ILE A 305 3.61 2.95 20.83
N TRP A 306 3.88 2.59 19.56
CA TRP A 306 2.99 1.73 18.75
C TRP A 306 2.71 0.38 19.45
N TYR A 307 3.63 -0.06 20.31
CA TYR A 307 3.59 -1.32 21.05
C TYR A 307 2.68 -1.28 22.30
N LEU A 308 2.43 -0.11 22.90
CA LEU A 308 1.70 0.04 24.17
C LEU A 308 0.19 0.25 23.98
N THR A 309 -0.24 0.98 22.94
CA THR A 309 -1.67 1.22 22.66
C THR A 309 -2.38 0.02 22.08
N ASN A 310 -1.66 -0.88 21.39
CA ASN A 310 -2.22 -2.04 20.70
C ASN A 310 -2.32 -3.31 21.57
N LYS A 311 -1.75 -3.34 22.79
CA LYS A 311 -1.59 -4.59 23.55
C LYS A 311 -2.64 -4.85 24.65
N ILE A 312 -3.52 -3.90 25.00
CA ILE A 312 -4.24 -3.98 26.30
C ILE A 312 -5.69 -3.51 26.24
N ILE A 313 -6.60 -4.28 25.63
CA ILE A 313 -8.05 -4.21 25.94
C ILE A 313 -8.69 -5.60 25.82
N GLU A 314 -9.31 -6.11 26.89
CA GLU A 314 -10.23 -7.26 26.85
C GLU A 314 -11.63 -6.77 27.27
N LEU A 315 -12.54 -6.54 26.32
CA LEU A 315 -13.93 -6.13 26.59
C LEU A 315 -14.81 -7.38 26.79
N LYS A 316 -15.47 -7.51 27.95
CA LYS A 316 -16.50 -8.55 28.18
C LYS A 316 -17.83 -7.87 28.53
N TYR A 317 -18.94 -8.51 28.13
CA TYR A 317 -20.30 -8.13 28.52
C TYR A 317 -20.30 -7.70 30.01
N CYS A 318 -20.63 -6.43 30.26
CA CYS A 318 -20.57 -5.71 31.54
C CYS A 318 -19.20 -5.13 32.02
N GLY A 319 -18.45 -4.43 31.15
CA GLY A 319 -17.50 -3.38 31.59
C GLY A 319 -16.15 -3.33 30.84
N TYR A 320 -15.46 -2.18 30.93
CA TYR A 320 -14.13 -1.93 30.35
C TYR A 320 -13.02 -2.49 31.27
N ARG A 321 -12.03 -3.20 30.70
CA ARG A 321 -10.88 -3.75 31.44
C ARG A 321 -9.55 -3.21 30.91
N TYR A 322 -8.68 -2.81 31.83
CA TYR A 322 -7.30 -2.43 31.55
C TYR A 322 -6.36 -3.11 32.57
N ILE A 323 -5.17 -3.53 32.14
CA ILE A 323 -4.14 -4.14 33.00
C ILE A 323 -3.24 -3.04 33.57
N TYR A 324 -3.10 -2.97 34.89
CA TYR A 324 -2.37 -1.93 35.59
C TYR A 324 -0.88 -1.84 35.21
N GLU A 325 -0.45 -0.66 34.76
CA GLU A 325 0.96 -0.25 34.63
C GLU A 325 1.27 0.93 35.56
N HIS A 326 2.48 0.93 36.14
CA HIS A 326 2.94 1.99 37.03
C HIS A 326 3.20 3.30 36.27
N GLY A 327 2.43 4.36 36.57
CA GLY A 327 2.63 5.72 36.03
C GLY A 327 1.39 6.36 35.40
N ILE A 328 0.29 5.62 35.23
CA ILE A 328 -0.99 6.15 34.73
C ILE A 328 -1.69 6.93 35.86
N THR A 329 -2.12 8.15 35.58
CA THR A 329 -2.82 9.04 36.51
C THR A 329 -4.29 9.25 36.17
N LEU A 330 -4.67 9.06 34.90
CA LEU A 330 -6.05 9.20 34.41
C LEU A 330 -6.30 8.27 33.23
N VAL A 331 -7.50 7.69 33.17
CA VAL A 331 -8.03 7.06 31.96
C VAL A 331 -9.42 7.62 31.70
N ALA A 332 -9.66 8.23 30.55
CA ALA A 332 -11.00 8.65 30.13
C ALA A 332 -11.53 7.78 28.98
N PHE A 333 -12.82 7.44 29.05
CA PHE A 333 -13.54 6.68 28.03
C PHE A 333 -14.55 7.57 27.34
N HIS A 334 -14.49 7.62 26.01
CA HIS A 334 -15.45 8.31 25.16
C HIS A 334 -16.09 7.33 24.19
N VAL A 335 -17.42 7.33 24.12
CA VAL A 335 -18.18 6.31 23.40
C VAL A 335 -19.35 6.92 22.64
N LYS A 336 -19.42 6.69 21.33
CA LYS A 336 -20.58 6.96 20.47
C LYS A 336 -21.26 5.64 20.05
N PHE A 337 -22.50 5.76 19.61
CA PHE A 337 -23.31 4.63 19.15
C PHE A 337 -23.83 4.95 17.75
N ASN A 338 -23.61 4.05 16.79
CA ASN A 338 -24.04 4.13 15.39
C ASN A 338 -23.57 5.35 14.60
N GLU A 339 -22.63 6.09 15.15
CA GLU A 339 -22.05 7.30 14.58
C GLU A 339 -20.57 7.30 14.98
N ASP A 340 -19.70 7.43 13.98
CA ASP A 340 -18.25 7.52 14.19
C ASP A 340 -17.89 8.86 14.85
N PHE A 341 -16.65 9.00 15.33
CA PHE A 341 -16.14 10.32 15.68
C PHE A 341 -15.46 10.98 14.48
N ASP A 342 -15.62 12.30 14.39
CA ASP A 342 -14.89 13.14 13.44
C ASP A 342 -13.58 13.69 14.07
N GLY A 343 -13.29 13.33 15.34
CA GLY A 343 -12.14 13.78 16.12
C GLY A 343 -12.15 13.32 17.59
N LEU A 344 -11.69 14.19 18.50
CA LEU A 344 -11.66 13.94 19.97
C LEU A 344 -12.87 14.55 20.69
N GLU A 345 -14.03 14.58 20.04
CA GLU A 345 -15.25 15.07 20.67
C GLU A 345 -15.75 14.11 21.76
N ALA A 346 -16.54 14.65 22.69
CA ALA A 346 -17.20 13.84 23.69
C ALA A 346 -18.28 12.96 23.04
N GLY A 347 -18.19 11.65 23.27
CA GLY A 347 -19.24 10.73 22.85
C GLY A 347 -20.47 10.80 23.76
N HIS A 348 -21.52 10.04 23.39
CA HIS A 348 -22.70 9.82 24.23
C HIS A 348 -22.35 9.43 25.68
N ILE A 349 -21.28 8.66 25.87
CA ILE A 349 -20.65 8.44 27.17
C ILE A 349 -19.27 9.09 27.17
N ALA A 350 -18.99 9.92 28.17
CA ALA A 350 -17.67 10.52 28.42
C ALA A 350 -17.35 10.44 29.92
N LYS A 351 -16.30 9.68 30.30
CA LYS A 351 -16.00 9.39 31.71
C LYS A 351 -14.53 9.28 32.03
N ASP A 352 -14.12 10.08 33.01
CA ASP A 352 -12.79 10.05 33.61
C ASP A 352 -12.72 9.09 34.79
N ILE A 353 -11.68 8.26 34.79
CA ILE A 353 -11.34 7.35 35.87
C ILE A 353 -10.01 7.82 36.45
N LEU A 354 -10.05 8.25 37.71
CA LEU A 354 -8.89 8.82 38.41
C LEU A 354 -8.28 7.86 39.45
N LYS A 355 -8.91 6.70 39.68
CA LYS A 355 -8.46 5.72 40.67
C LYS A 355 -8.63 4.30 40.16
N VAL A 356 -7.57 3.50 40.34
CA VAL A 356 -7.53 2.07 40.08
C VAL A 356 -8.36 1.31 41.12
N ARG A 357 -9.16 0.34 40.69
CA ARG A 357 -9.90 -0.60 41.55
C ARG A 357 -9.50 -2.03 41.19
N ASN A 358 -9.10 -2.83 42.18
CA ASN A 358 -8.67 -4.23 41.98
C ASN A 358 -7.57 -4.40 40.91
N GLY A 359 -6.61 -3.46 40.88
CA GLY A 359 -5.53 -3.46 39.88
C GLY A 359 -6.00 -3.15 38.45
N ARG A 360 -7.13 -2.46 38.28
CA ARG A 360 -7.69 -2.10 36.96
C ARG A 360 -8.31 -0.70 36.94
N TRP A 361 -8.31 -0.07 35.76
CA TRP A 361 -9.13 1.11 35.46
C TRP A 361 -10.48 0.65 34.91
N THR A 362 -11.59 0.97 35.59
CA THR A 362 -12.91 0.40 35.27
C THR A 362 -14.05 1.40 35.45
N TYR A 363 -14.87 1.54 34.41
CA TYR A 363 -16.14 2.25 34.42
C TYR A 363 -17.27 1.30 34.04
N GLU A 364 -18.42 1.41 34.70
CA GLU A 364 -19.59 0.58 34.46
C GLU A 364 -20.81 1.48 34.28
N ASP A 365 -21.47 1.39 33.13
CA ASP A 365 -22.73 2.08 32.86
C ASP A 365 -23.88 1.06 32.80
N ARG A 366 -24.89 1.27 33.64
CA ARG A 366 -26.09 0.43 33.73
C ARG A 366 -27.34 1.11 33.16
N ARG A 367 -27.20 2.33 32.65
CA ARG A 367 -28.33 3.17 32.21
C ARG A 367 -28.54 3.12 30.71
N THR A 368 -27.47 3.04 29.94
CA THR A 368 -27.55 2.95 28.48
C THR A 368 -28.13 1.60 28.06
N GLN A 369 -29.30 1.64 27.43
CA GLN A 369 -29.93 0.46 26.84
C GLN A 369 -29.51 0.39 25.37
N LEU A 370 -28.68 -0.60 25.06
CA LEU A 370 -28.15 -0.80 23.72
C LEU A 370 -29.07 -1.72 22.93
N GLN A 371 -29.31 -1.40 21.66
CA GLN A 371 -30.10 -2.21 20.75
C GLN A 371 -29.20 -3.22 20.03
N ARG A 372 -29.81 -4.28 19.50
CA ARG A 372 -29.10 -5.26 18.68
C ARG A 372 -28.55 -4.56 17.43
N ASP A 373 -27.30 -4.87 17.07
CA ASP A 373 -26.56 -4.30 15.93
C ASP A 373 -26.06 -2.85 16.10
N ASP A 374 -26.16 -2.30 17.31
CA ASP A 374 -25.50 -1.02 17.62
C ASP A 374 -23.98 -1.14 17.44
N ILE A 375 -23.42 -0.22 16.67
CA ILE A 375 -21.99 -0.04 16.49
C ILE A 375 -21.50 0.92 17.57
N ILE A 376 -20.65 0.43 18.47
CA ILE A 376 -20.00 1.24 19.49
C ILE A 376 -18.68 1.74 18.92
N TYR A 377 -18.61 3.03 18.66
CA TYR A 377 -17.36 3.71 18.38
C TYR A 377 -16.80 4.19 19.71
N TYR A 378 -15.52 3.95 19.97
CA TYR A 378 -14.87 4.50 21.15
C TYR A 378 -13.47 5.00 20.86
N TRP A 379 -13.07 6.01 21.63
CA TRP A 379 -11.69 6.40 21.78
C TRP A 379 -11.37 6.54 23.27
N ILE A 380 -10.12 6.26 23.63
CA ILE A 380 -9.67 6.28 25.02
C ILE A 380 -8.60 7.33 25.17
N HIS A 381 -8.69 8.08 26.26
CA HIS A 381 -7.65 8.98 26.73
C HIS A 381 -6.88 8.32 27.89
N VAL A 382 -5.56 8.32 27.86
CA VAL A 382 -4.73 7.90 29.00
C VAL A 382 -3.74 9.00 29.31
N VAL A 383 -3.68 9.42 30.57
CA VAL A 383 -2.60 10.29 31.07
C VAL A 383 -1.57 9.43 31.78
N TYR A 384 -0.38 9.31 31.20
CA TYR A 384 0.73 8.55 31.74
C TYR A 384 1.90 9.49 32.02
N GLN A 385 2.32 9.56 33.29
CA GLN A 385 3.39 10.46 33.75
C GLN A 385 3.20 11.95 33.35
N GLY A 386 1.94 12.39 33.21
CA GLY A 386 1.60 13.77 32.83
C GLY A 386 1.49 14.04 31.33
N LEU A 387 1.61 13.02 30.48
CA LEU A 387 1.46 13.10 29.02
C LEU A 387 0.15 12.42 28.57
N ASP A 388 -0.54 13.03 27.61
CA ASP A 388 -1.84 12.61 27.08
C ASP A 388 -1.72 11.66 25.87
N PHE A 389 -2.37 10.51 25.92
CA PHE A 389 -2.35 9.47 24.87
C PHE A 389 -3.76 9.08 24.41
N TYR A 390 -3.93 8.83 23.10
CA TYR A 390 -5.23 8.53 22.48
C TYR A 390 -5.15 7.24 21.65
N ASN A 391 -6.14 6.37 21.77
CA ASN A 391 -6.32 5.22 20.87
C ASN A 391 -7.63 5.42 20.09
N TYR A 392 -7.53 5.35 18.75
CA TYR A 392 -8.64 5.40 17.80
C TYR A 392 -8.64 4.13 16.95
N ASP A 393 -8.98 2.98 17.52
CA ASP A 393 -9.25 1.75 16.75
C ASP A 393 -10.21 0.82 17.49
N GLY A 394 -11.16 1.46 18.19
CA GLY A 394 -12.16 0.80 18.98
C GLY A 394 -13.53 0.77 18.33
N THR A 395 -13.75 -0.02 17.29
CA THR A 395 -15.12 -0.31 16.83
C THR A 395 -15.57 -1.66 17.41
N LEU A 396 -16.39 -1.60 18.47
CA LEU A 396 -16.99 -2.77 19.08
C LEU A 396 -18.45 -2.86 18.63
N HIS A 397 -18.91 -4.05 18.24
CA HIS A 397 -20.30 -4.26 17.85
C HIS A 397 -20.96 -5.17 18.87
N ILE A 398 -22.19 -4.87 19.28
CA ILE A 398 -22.89 -5.67 20.28
C ILE A 398 -23.57 -6.87 19.63
N GLY A 399 -23.11 -8.07 19.99
CA GLY A 399 -23.82 -9.32 19.76
C GLY A 399 -22.91 -10.55 19.82
N ASN A 400 -23.12 -11.39 20.83
CA ASN A 400 -22.70 -12.79 20.78
C ASN A 400 -23.84 -13.64 20.22
N GLU A 401 -23.45 -14.58 19.37
CA GLU A 401 -24.19 -15.74 18.85
C GLU A 401 -25.53 -15.50 18.12
N VAL A 402 -25.46 -15.86 16.82
CA VAL A 402 -26.41 -16.63 16.02
C VAL A 402 -27.90 -16.38 16.27
N GLU A 403 -28.55 -15.68 15.34
CA GLU A 403 -29.70 -16.29 14.66
C GLU A 403 -30.07 -15.54 13.37
N SER A 404 -30.57 -16.33 12.42
CA SER A 404 -30.91 -15.99 11.05
C SER A 404 -32.01 -14.94 10.92
N SER A 405 -31.88 -14.17 9.83
CA SER A 405 -32.90 -13.35 9.16
C SER A 405 -33.37 -12.09 9.90
N GLN A 406 -33.02 -10.91 9.38
CA GLN A 406 -33.97 -9.90 8.83
C GLN A 406 -33.31 -8.52 8.64
N ASN A 407 -33.78 -7.83 7.58
CA ASN A 407 -33.52 -6.47 7.08
C ASN A 407 -32.48 -5.62 7.82
N CYS A 408 -31.25 -5.64 7.28
CA CYS A 408 -30.20 -4.71 7.64
C CYS A 408 -30.51 -3.31 7.11
N THR A 409 -30.40 -2.30 7.96
CA THR A 409 -30.62 -0.87 7.63
C THR A 409 -29.45 -0.26 6.84
N THR A 410 -28.29 -0.92 6.84
CA THR A 410 -27.05 -0.47 6.18
C THR A 410 -26.49 -1.58 5.30
N ALA A 411 -26.18 -1.23 4.05
CA ALA A 411 -25.64 -2.15 3.05
C ALA A 411 -24.11 -2.27 3.15
N SER A 412 -23.56 -3.49 3.15
CA SER A 412 -22.09 -3.70 3.07
C SER A 412 -21.61 -3.76 1.62
N THR A 413 -20.31 -3.61 1.38
CA THR A 413 -19.71 -3.83 0.05
C THR A 413 -19.58 -5.32 -0.32
N THR A 414 -19.89 -6.23 0.60
CA THR A 414 -19.77 -7.67 0.39
C THR A 414 -20.99 -8.23 -0.34
N TRP A 415 -20.75 -8.85 -1.48
CA TRP A 415 -21.77 -9.58 -2.23
C TRP A 415 -21.56 -11.08 -2.09
N VAL A 416 -22.65 -11.82 -1.90
CA VAL A 416 -22.67 -13.28 -1.81
C VAL A 416 -23.49 -13.84 -2.96
N PHE A 417 -22.95 -14.88 -3.58
CA PHE A 417 -23.53 -15.59 -4.71
C PHE A 417 -23.66 -17.07 -4.31
N GLU A 418 -24.89 -17.53 -4.18
CA GLU A 418 -25.21 -18.89 -3.72
C GLU A 418 -26.31 -19.47 -4.59
N ASN A 419 -26.05 -20.62 -5.24
CA ASN A 419 -27.01 -21.34 -6.09
C ASN A 419 -27.72 -20.44 -7.14
N GLY A 420 -26.97 -19.51 -7.76
CA GLY A 420 -27.48 -18.59 -8.78
C GLY A 420 -28.22 -17.36 -8.26
N ASN A 421 -28.42 -17.22 -6.94
CA ASN A 421 -28.94 -16.00 -6.33
C ASN A 421 -27.80 -15.11 -5.86
N ARG A 422 -28.00 -13.78 -5.97
CA ARG A 422 -27.10 -12.79 -5.37
C ARG A 422 -27.80 -12.06 -4.23
N ARG A 423 -27.08 -11.86 -3.13
CA ARG A 423 -27.53 -11.06 -1.99
C ARG A 423 -26.39 -10.21 -1.46
N GLN A 424 -26.70 -9.03 -0.96
CA GLN A 424 -25.75 -8.21 -0.25
C GLN A 424 -25.68 -8.68 1.19
N ALA A 425 -24.48 -8.95 1.70
CA ALA A 425 -24.31 -9.36 3.08
C ALA A 425 -24.45 -8.16 4.01
N CYS A 426 -24.86 -8.40 5.25
CA CYS A 426 -24.78 -7.37 6.28
C CYS A 426 -23.33 -7.22 6.73
N PRO A 427 -22.91 -6.03 7.22
CA PRO A 427 -21.60 -5.86 7.81
C PRO A 427 -21.33 -6.94 8.88
N ARG A 428 -20.15 -7.57 8.81
CA ARG A 428 -19.71 -8.66 9.73
C ARG A 428 -20.59 -9.92 9.74
N GLN A 429 -21.50 -10.08 8.79
CA GLN A 429 -22.25 -11.31 8.64
C GLN A 429 -21.30 -12.47 8.35
N LEU A 430 -21.38 -13.54 9.14
CA LEU A 430 -20.78 -14.82 8.75
C LEU A 430 -21.55 -15.34 7.55
N ILE A 431 -20.92 -15.28 6.39
CA ILE A 431 -21.52 -15.68 5.11
C ILE A 431 -21.16 -17.10 4.70
N PHE A 432 -20.07 -17.64 5.24
CA PHE A 432 -19.60 -19.00 5.01
C PHE A 432 -18.74 -19.45 6.18
N GLU A 433 -18.91 -20.71 6.59
CA GLU A 433 -18.12 -21.36 7.63
C GLU A 433 -18.08 -22.86 7.33
N ASP A 434 -16.93 -23.50 7.53
CA ASP A 434 -16.84 -24.95 7.58
C ASP A 434 -15.77 -25.38 8.59
N ASN A 435 -16.16 -26.26 9.52
CA ASN A 435 -15.29 -26.82 10.54
C ASN A 435 -14.80 -28.23 10.17
N PHE A 436 -15.17 -28.73 8.98
CA PHE A 436 -14.80 -30.06 8.49
C PHE A 436 -15.12 -31.17 9.50
N ASP A 437 -16.32 -31.13 10.08
CA ASP A 437 -16.89 -32.29 10.79
C ASP A 437 -17.26 -33.41 9.80
N ASN A 438 -17.59 -33.03 8.57
CA ASN A 438 -17.78 -33.87 7.40
C ASN A 438 -17.51 -33.04 6.14
N LEU A 439 -17.23 -33.71 5.01
CA LEU A 439 -17.13 -33.02 3.72
C LEU A 439 -18.52 -32.76 3.14
N ASN A 440 -19.07 -31.59 3.42
CA ASN A 440 -20.43 -31.26 3.03
C ASN A 440 -20.54 -31.00 1.51
N ALA A 441 -21.21 -31.92 0.79
CA ALA A 441 -21.44 -31.84 -0.63
C ALA A 441 -22.31 -30.64 -1.07
N THR A 442 -23.00 -29.93 -0.17
CA THR A 442 -23.70 -28.68 -0.51
C THR A 442 -22.78 -27.46 -0.54
N LYS A 443 -21.60 -27.55 0.10
CA LYS A 443 -20.61 -26.46 0.16
C LYS A 443 -19.43 -26.69 -0.78
N TRP A 444 -18.97 -27.93 -0.85
CA TRP A 444 -17.72 -28.27 -1.54
C TRP A 444 -17.95 -29.16 -2.75
N ASN A 445 -17.20 -28.89 -3.82
CA ASN A 445 -17.03 -29.75 -4.99
C ASN A 445 -15.68 -30.47 -4.88
N PRO A 446 -15.63 -31.80 -4.76
CA PRO A 446 -14.39 -32.54 -4.96
C PRO A 446 -13.98 -32.47 -6.42
N LEU A 447 -12.68 -32.26 -6.70
CA LEU A 447 -12.15 -32.27 -8.06
C LEU A 447 -11.58 -33.65 -8.39
N ASN A 448 -12.03 -34.19 -9.52
CA ASN A 448 -11.57 -35.47 -10.06
C ASN A 448 -11.18 -35.25 -11.52
N ARG A 449 -9.93 -34.86 -11.79
CA ARG A 449 -9.44 -34.53 -13.15
C ARG A 449 -7.91 -34.46 -13.17
N PHE A 450 -7.32 -34.58 -14.34
CA PHE A 450 -5.92 -34.23 -14.53
C PHE A 450 -5.71 -32.72 -14.32
N ALA A 451 -4.60 -32.37 -13.68
CA ALA A 451 -4.10 -31.00 -13.62
C ALA A 451 -3.86 -30.43 -15.03
N GLY A 452 -3.93 -29.11 -15.11
CA GLY A 452 -3.77 -28.35 -16.34
C GLY A 452 -3.34 -26.93 -16.00
N PRO A 453 -3.47 -25.97 -16.92
CA PRO A 453 -2.96 -24.64 -16.65
C PRO A 453 -3.75 -23.92 -15.50
N PRO A 454 -3.23 -22.80 -14.96
CA PRO A 454 -1.95 -22.17 -15.31
C PRO A 454 -0.73 -22.99 -14.89
N ASP A 455 -0.81 -23.74 -13.79
CA ASP A 455 0.39 -24.30 -13.16
C ASP A 455 0.88 -25.61 -13.79
N ASP A 456 0.03 -26.33 -14.53
CA ASP A 456 0.33 -27.63 -15.13
C ASP A 456 0.98 -28.59 -14.11
N GLU A 457 0.31 -28.74 -12.97
CA GLU A 457 0.83 -29.49 -11.83
C GLU A 457 1.07 -30.97 -12.17
N PHE A 458 2.02 -31.59 -11.48
CA PHE A 458 2.37 -33.01 -11.65
C PHE A 458 1.43 -33.91 -10.84
N VAL A 459 0.14 -33.54 -10.77
CA VAL A 459 -0.89 -34.27 -10.05
C VAL A 459 -2.06 -34.69 -10.95
N VAL A 460 -2.65 -35.83 -10.62
CA VAL A 460 -4.04 -36.14 -10.97
C VAL A 460 -4.88 -35.95 -9.72
N TYR A 461 -5.89 -35.07 -9.79
CA TYR A 461 -6.80 -34.89 -8.68
C TYR A 461 -7.79 -36.06 -8.68
N MET A 462 -7.75 -36.86 -7.61
CA MET A 462 -8.74 -37.92 -7.30
C MET A 462 -9.12 -37.73 -5.84
N THR A 463 -9.86 -36.67 -5.56
CA THR A 463 -9.97 -36.08 -4.22
C THR A 463 -10.49 -37.08 -3.18
N ASP A 464 -11.48 -37.89 -3.54
CA ASP A 464 -12.11 -38.85 -2.63
C ASP A 464 -11.15 -39.96 -2.17
N GLU A 465 -10.03 -40.18 -2.88
CA GLU A 465 -9.07 -41.26 -2.61
C GLU A 465 -8.01 -40.89 -1.58
N VAL A 466 -7.75 -39.58 -1.42
CA VAL A 466 -6.61 -39.05 -0.66
C VAL A 466 -7.02 -38.01 0.37
N THR A 467 -8.32 -37.76 0.49
CA THR A 467 -8.89 -36.81 1.42
C THR A 467 -9.59 -37.55 2.56
N ASP A 468 -9.25 -37.16 3.77
CA ASP A 468 -9.89 -37.61 5.00
C ASP A 468 -10.46 -36.41 5.75
N VAL A 469 -11.70 -36.54 6.23
CA VAL A 469 -12.32 -35.55 7.10
C VAL A 469 -12.66 -36.22 8.42
N SER A 470 -11.82 -35.97 9.42
CA SER A 470 -11.95 -36.54 10.76
C SER A 470 -11.40 -35.58 11.81
N ASP A 471 -11.93 -35.64 13.04
CA ASP A 471 -11.56 -34.75 14.15
C ASP A 471 -11.69 -33.23 13.85
N GLY A 472 -12.68 -32.84 13.03
CA GLY A 472 -12.88 -31.44 12.63
C GLY A 472 -11.74 -30.91 11.74
N ARG A 473 -11.17 -31.78 10.89
CA ARG A 473 -10.03 -31.42 10.03
C ARG A 473 -10.16 -32.07 8.67
N LEU A 474 -9.95 -31.27 7.64
CA LEU A 474 -9.63 -31.73 6.29
C LEU A 474 -8.14 -32.12 6.23
N ARG A 475 -7.85 -33.37 5.90
CA ARG A 475 -6.50 -33.88 5.65
C ARG A 475 -6.41 -34.35 4.20
N ILE A 476 -5.46 -33.81 3.45
CA ILE A 476 -5.15 -34.26 2.09
C ILE A 476 -3.76 -34.88 2.13
N LYS A 477 -3.67 -36.17 1.82
CA LYS A 477 -2.41 -36.92 1.83
C LYS A 477 -2.12 -37.47 0.44
N PRO A 478 -1.29 -36.77 -0.36
CA PRO A 478 -0.93 -37.24 -1.68
C PRO A 478 -0.28 -38.63 -1.64
N ILE A 479 -0.54 -39.44 -2.67
CA ILE A 479 0.06 -40.77 -2.85
C ILE A 479 0.64 -40.89 -4.26
N LEU A 480 1.60 -41.79 -4.45
CA LEU A 480 2.13 -42.08 -5.78
C LEU A 480 1.10 -42.83 -6.61
N LEU A 481 0.94 -42.43 -7.87
CA LEU A 481 0.06 -43.09 -8.83
C LEU A 481 0.39 -44.58 -8.96
N ASN A 482 1.68 -44.91 -8.99
CA ASN A 482 2.17 -46.29 -9.08
C ASN A 482 1.85 -47.12 -7.83
N SER A 483 1.65 -46.49 -6.67
CA SER A 483 1.25 -47.22 -5.45
C SER A 483 -0.19 -47.73 -5.54
N LYS A 484 -1.05 -47.07 -6.33
CA LYS A 484 -2.44 -47.50 -6.57
C LYS A 484 -2.58 -48.45 -7.76
N TYR A 485 -1.93 -48.12 -8.88
CA TYR A 485 -2.15 -48.82 -10.15
C TYR A 485 -1.04 -49.81 -10.54
N GLY A 486 0.04 -49.87 -9.75
CA GLY A 486 1.17 -50.78 -9.97
C GLY A 486 2.41 -50.09 -10.55
N THR A 487 3.50 -50.85 -10.59
CA THR A 487 4.82 -50.36 -11.01
C THR A 487 4.79 -49.91 -12.48
N ASP A 488 5.50 -48.83 -12.80
CA ASP A 488 5.60 -48.22 -14.13
C ASP A 488 4.28 -47.71 -14.75
N PHE A 489 3.18 -47.69 -13.99
CA PHE A 489 1.88 -47.25 -14.51
C PHE A 489 1.90 -45.80 -14.98
N ALA A 490 2.60 -44.90 -14.27
CA ALA A 490 2.76 -43.52 -14.71
C ALA A 490 3.41 -43.41 -16.10
N SER A 491 4.32 -44.32 -16.46
CA SER A 491 5.07 -44.25 -17.72
C SER A 491 4.40 -44.94 -18.90
N ARG A 492 3.50 -45.92 -18.66
CA ARG A 492 2.93 -46.79 -19.70
C ARG A 492 1.43 -47.07 -19.56
N GLY A 493 0.81 -46.59 -18.49
CA GLY A 493 -0.58 -46.83 -18.16
C GLY A 493 -1.54 -45.93 -18.92
N THR A 494 -2.79 -46.35 -18.98
CA THR A 494 -3.91 -45.53 -19.45
C THR A 494 -4.83 -45.28 -18.27
N LEU A 495 -5.14 -44.02 -17.99
CA LEU A 495 -6.02 -43.63 -16.90
C LEU A 495 -7.20 -42.83 -17.44
N GLU A 496 -8.39 -43.37 -17.22
CA GLU A 496 -9.68 -42.71 -17.44
C GLU A 496 -10.36 -42.52 -16.07
N ILE A 497 -10.80 -41.31 -15.78
CA ILE A 497 -11.42 -40.95 -14.51
C ILE A 497 -12.94 -41.09 -14.64
N GLU A 498 -13.52 -42.14 -14.04
CA GLU A 498 -14.96 -42.45 -14.17
C GLU A 498 -15.86 -41.29 -13.67
N SER A 499 -15.49 -40.64 -12.58
CA SER A 499 -16.23 -39.52 -11.97
C SER A 499 -15.58 -38.17 -12.29
N CYS A 500 -15.13 -37.99 -13.54
CA CYS A 500 -14.39 -36.80 -13.91
C CYS A 500 -15.21 -35.51 -13.76
N THR A 501 -14.61 -34.48 -13.17
CA THR A 501 -15.23 -33.15 -13.01
C THR A 501 -14.79 -32.14 -14.08
N GLY A 502 -13.97 -32.58 -15.03
CA GLY A 502 -13.57 -31.80 -16.20
C GLY A 502 -14.46 -32.06 -17.43
N GLU A 503 -14.03 -31.58 -18.59
CA GLU A 503 -14.71 -31.85 -19.85
C GLU A 503 -14.46 -33.31 -20.30
N ILE A 504 -15.53 -34.10 -20.38
CA ILE A 504 -15.47 -35.52 -20.74
C ILE A 504 -14.84 -35.69 -22.13
N SER A 505 -14.04 -36.74 -22.31
CA SER A 505 -13.31 -37.04 -23.56
C SER A 505 -12.17 -36.07 -23.90
N THR A 506 -11.79 -35.17 -22.98
CA THR A 506 -10.61 -34.32 -23.12
C THR A 506 -9.45 -34.85 -22.26
N PRO A 507 -8.21 -34.31 -22.43
CA PRO A 507 -7.09 -34.62 -21.54
C PRO A 507 -7.32 -34.30 -20.05
N GLU A 508 -8.41 -33.63 -19.69
CA GLU A 508 -8.82 -33.41 -18.30
C GLU A 508 -9.33 -34.71 -17.63
N CYS A 509 -9.84 -35.67 -18.41
CA CYS A 509 -10.48 -36.88 -17.90
C CYS A 509 -9.83 -38.18 -18.37
N TYR A 510 -9.03 -38.13 -19.44
CA TYR A 510 -8.40 -39.30 -20.04
C TYR A 510 -6.98 -38.97 -20.51
N ARG A 511 -5.98 -39.75 -20.08
CA ARG A 511 -4.61 -39.66 -20.59
C ARG A 511 -3.96 -41.04 -20.69
N VAL A 512 -2.98 -41.13 -21.59
CA VAL A 512 -2.12 -42.31 -21.79
C VAL A 512 -0.69 -41.90 -21.52
N GLY A 513 -0.01 -42.61 -20.61
CA GLY A 513 1.42 -42.49 -20.40
C GLY A 513 2.17 -43.20 -21.53
N ALA A 514 3.01 -42.47 -22.26
CA ALA A 514 3.83 -43.04 -23.34
C ALA A 514 5.12 -42.25 -23.59
N GLY A 515 6.27 -42.95 -23.50
CA GLY A 515 7.58 -42.36 -23.77
C GLY A 515 7.90 -41.20 -22.82
N SER A 516 8.18 -40.02 -23.37
CA SER A 516 8.43 -38.80 -22.58
C SER A 516 7.16 -38.14 -22.02
N TYR A 517 5.97 -38.56 -22.46
CA TYR A 517 4.68 -38.04 -21.99
C TYR A 517 4.13 -38.97 -20.91
N ILE A 518 4.68 -38.87 -19.71
CA ILE A 518 4.21 -39.65 -18.55
C ILE A 518 2.88 -39.12 -18.02
N LEU A 519 2.08 -39.98 -17.39
CA LEU A 519 0.99 -39.53 -16.52
C LEU A 519 1.58 -38.81 -15.30
N PRO A 520 0.86 -37.80 -14.75
CA PRO A 520 1.24 -37.18 -13.49
C PRO A 520 1.51 -38.24 -12.40
N PRO A 521 2.71 -38.24 -11.78
CA PRO A 521 3.13 -39.34 -10.91
C PRO A 521 2.45 -39.35 -9.54
N VAL A 522 1.70 -38.30 -9.18
CA VAL A 522 1.07 -38.13 -7.87
C VAL A 522 -0.45 -38.03 -8.00
N ILE A 523 -1.17 -38.75 -7.14
CA ILE A 523 -2.59 -38.54 -6.88
C ILE A 523 -2.72 -37.57 -5.70
N SER A 524 -3.48 -36.50 -5.88
CA SER A 524 -3.74 -35.50 -4.82
C SER A 524 -5.22 -35.10 -4.73
N GLY A 525 -5.56 -34.28 -3.73
CA GLY A 525 -6.92 -33.79 -3.48
C GLY A 525 -7.04 -32.28 -3.65
N ARG A 526 -8.19 -31.85 -4.17
CA ARG A 526 -8.57 -30.43 -4.32
C ARG A 526 -10.08 -30.30 -4.24
N ILE A 527 -10.56 -29.35 -3.46
CA ILE A 527 -11.98 -29.02 -3.30
C ILE A 527 -12.19 -27.53 -3.56
N ASN A 528 -13.37 -27.15 -4.06
CA ASN A 528 -13.73 -25.73 -4.19
C ASN A 528 -15.21 -25.45 -3.92
N THR A 529 -15.57 -24.18 -3.78
CA THR A 529 -16.95 -23.73 -3.57
C THR A 529 -17.64 -23.23 -4.84
N LYS A 530 -17.02 -23.39 -6.02
CA LYS A 530 -17.53 -22.85 -7.31
C LYS A 530 -18.99 -23.23 -7.57
N GLY A 531 -19.82 -22.25 -7.93
CA GLY A 531 -21.25 -22.44 -8.17
C GLY A 531 -22.11 -22.75 -6.93
N LYS A 532 -21.51 -23.05 -5.77
CA LYS A 532 -22.19 -23.30 -4.49
C LYS A 532 -22.15 -22.08 -3.58
N PHE A 533 -20.97 -21.50 -3.41
CA PHE A 533 -20.71 -20.28 -2.67
C PHE A 533 -19.57 -19.49 -3.31
N GLU A 534 -19.86 -18.26 -3.68
CA GLU A 534 -18.90 -17.29 -4.20
C GLU A 534 -19.17 -15.95 -3.53
N PHE A 535 -18.16 -15.11 -3.39
CA PHE A 535 -18.35 -13.79 -2.79
C PHE A 535 -17.42 -12.75 -3.43
N LEU A 536 -17.82 -11.49 -3.31
CA LEU A 536 -17.02 -10.34 -3.69
C LEU A 536 -16.78 -9.48 -2.45
N PHE A 537 -15.51 -9.27 -2.13
CA PHE A 537 -15.01 -8.56 -0.94
C PHE A 537 -15.42 -9.20 0.39
N GLY A 538 -14.48 -9.31 1.32
CA GLY A 538 -14.74 -9.89 2.62
C GLY A 538 -13.47 -10.22 3.36
N ARG A 539 -13.63 -10.82 4.54
CA ARG A 539 -12.53 -11.38 5.32
C ARG A 539 -12.63 -12.90 5.26
N VAL A 540 -11.51 -13.56 4.97
CA VAL A 540 -11.38 -15.02 5.07
C VAL A 540 -10.32 -15.33 6.12
N GLU A 541 -10.61 -16.31 6.96
CA GLU A 541 -9.71 -16.82 7.98
C GLU A 541 -9.64 -18.35 7.81
N ILE A 542 -8.43 -18.87 7.68
CA ILE A 542 -8.17 -20.29 7.46
C ILE A 542 -7.11 -20.76 8.44
N ARG A 543 -7.48 -21.66 9.33
CA ARG A 543 -6.53 -22.34 10.20
C ARG A 543 -6.01 -23.61 9.54
N ALA A 544 -4.77 -23.60 9.08
CA ALA A 544 -4.18 -24.73 8.35
C ALA A 544 -2.74 -25.02 8.79
N LYS A 545 -2.32 -26.27 8.59
CA LYS A 545 -0.92 -26.70 8.64
C LYS A 545 -0.49 -26.99 7.20
N LEU A 546 0.55 -26.31 6.71
CA LEU A 546 0.96 -26.43 5.31
C LEU A 546 1.65 -27.80 5.05
N PRO A 547 1.63 -28.31 3.81
CA PRO A 547 2.21 -29.61 3.51
C PRO A 547 3.74 -29.61 3.65
N HIS A 548 4.29 -30.70 4.15
CA HIS A 548 5.74 -30.92 4.24
C HIS A 548 6.14 -31.99 3.21
N GLY A 549 7.18 -31.72 2.43
CA GLY A 549 7.71 -32.66 1.43
C GLY A 549 8.22 -31.98 0.17
N ASP A 550 9.13 -32.67 -0.52
CA ASP A 550 9.77 -32.11 -1.71
C ASP A 550 8.77 -31.89 -2.85
N TRP A 551 8.82 -30.70 -3.45
CA TRP A 551 7.99 -30.29 -4.58
C TRP A 551 6.49 -30.18 -4.26
N VAL A 552 6.09 -30.31 -3.00
CA VAL A 552 4.69 -30.21 -2.58
C VAL A 552 4.37 -28.77 -2.17
N TYR A 553 3.16 -28.29 -2.41
CA TYR A 553 2.72 -26.97 -1.95
C TYR A 553 1.20 -26.93 -1.72
N PRO A 554 0.70 -26.01 -0.86
CA PRO A 554 -0.73 -25.87 -0.61
C PRO A 554 -1.40 -25.06 -1.74
N VAL A 555 -2.62 -25.45 -2.07
CA VAL A 555 -3.55 -24.62 -2.86
C VAL A 555 -4.55 -24.04 -1.86
N ILE A 556 -4.36 -22.80 -1.43
CA ILE A 556 -5.30 -22.08 -0.56
C ILE A 556 -5.56 -20.72 -1.20
N THR A 557 -6.58 -20.67 -2.06
CA THR A 557 -6.79 -19.56 -2.99
C THR A 557 -8.26 -19.14 -3.09
N LEU A 558 -8.48 -17.87 -3.46
CA LEU A 558 -9.73 -17.38 -4.01
C LEU A 558 -9.56 -17.27 -5.52
N GLU A 559 -10.25 -18.10 -6.29
CA GLU A 559 -10.18 -18.07 -7.76
C GLU A 559 -11.35 -17.25 -8.33
N SER A 560 -11.07 -16.41 -9.32
CA SER A 560 -12.12 -15.64 -9.99
C SER A 560 -13.09 -16.55 -10.74
N ALA A 561 -14.40 -16.31 -10.58
CA ALA A 561 -15.43 -17.00 -11.34
C ALA A 561 -15.40 -16.68 -12.84
N GLU A 562 -14.77 -15.56 -13.23
CA GLU A 562 -14.64 -15.09 -14.63
C GLU A 562 -13.43 -15.68 -15.36
N ASN A 563 -12.61 -16.50 -14.69
CA ASN A 563 -11.47 -17.16 -15.33
C ASN A 563 -11.97 -18.02 -16.50
N THR A 564 -11.56 -17.65 -17.72
CA THR A 564 -11.92 -18.36 -18.95
C THR A 564 -10.69 -18.53 -19.84
N TRP A 565 -10.54 -19.74 -20.38
CA TRP A 565 -9.47 -20.11 -21.31
C TRP A 565 -9.40 -19.23 -22.56
N GLN A 566 -10.55 -18.67 -22.96
CA GLN A 566 -10.72 -17.87 -24.18
C GLN A 566 -10.05 -16.49 -24.09
N LEU A 567 -9.91 -15.94 -22.89
CA LEU A 567 -9.26 -14.65 -22.65
C LEU A 567 -7.76 -14.79 -22.34
N GLY A 568 -7.27 -16.02 -22.16
CA GLY A 568 -5.86 -16.29 -21.91
C GLY A 568 -5.33 -15.70 -20.59
N LEU A 569 -6.20 -15.43 -19.62
CA LEU A 569 -5.84 -14.78 -18.36
C LEU A 569 -6.51 -15.51 -17.18
N HIS A 570 -5.74 -15.78 -16.14
CA HIS A 570 -6.18 -16.44 -14.91
C HIS A 570 -5.90 -15.55 -13.70
N HIS A 571 -6.92 -15.29 -12.89
CA HIS A 571 -6.86 -14.46 -11.70
C HIS A 571 -7.13 -15.26 -10.44
N GLU A 572 -6.27 -15.11 -9.45
CA GLU A 572 -6.45 -15.72 -8.14
C GLU A 572 -5.87 -14.85 -7.01
N ILE A 573 -6.41 -14.97 -5.80
CA ILE A 573 -5.82 -14.42 -4.59
C ILE A 573 -5.30 -15.59 -3.75
N ARG A 574 -3.98 -15.65 -3.55
CA ARG A 574 -3.34 -16.66 -2.71
C ARG A 574 -3.43 -16.24 -1.24
N ILE A 575 -4.12 -17.03 -0.42
CA ILE A 575 -4.24 -16.79 1.03
C ILE A 575 -2.96 -17.25 1.73
N ALA A 576 -2.39 -18.37 1.30
CA ALA A 576 -1.11 -18.88 1.77
C ALA A 576 -0.43 -19.72 0.68
N SER A 577 0.84 -19.43 0.38
CA SER A 577 1.67 -20.14 -0.58
C SER A 577 3.07 -20.32 0.01
N SER A 578 3.48 -21.57 0.23
CA SER A 578 4.80 -21.94 0.75
C SER A 578 5.10 -23.34 0.26
N VAL A 579 6.29 -23.57 -0.29
CA VAL A 579 6.67 -24.92 -0.73
C VAL A 579 7.00 -25.79 0.48
N GLY A 580 6.80 -27.10 0.38
CA GLY A 580 7.02 -28.05 1.46
C GLY A 580 8.48 -28.48 1.64
N ASN A 581 9.39 -28.06 0.76
CA ASN A 581 10.81 -28.37 0.83
C ASN A 581 11.45 -27.69 2.07
N GLU A 582 12.21 -28.44 2.86
CA GLU A 582 13.00 -27.87 3.97
C GLU A 582 14.08 -26.91 3.44
N GLU A 583 14.80 -27.35 2.41
CA GLU A 583 15.74 -26.53 1.65
C GLU A 583 15.45 -26.62 0.15
N LEU A 584 15.35 -25.46 -0.50
CA LEU A 584 15.21 -25.35 -1.95
C LEU A 584 15.83 -24.04 -2.42
N ARG A 585 16.63 -24.11 -3.48
CA ARG A 585 17.26 -22.92 -4.08
C ARG A 585 17.00 -22.84 -5.57
N THR A 586 16.82 -21.61 -6.05
CA THR A 586 16.75 -21.32 -7.49
C THR A 586 18.13 -21.51 -8.14
N PRO A 587 18.21 -21.62 -9.47
CA PRO A 587 19.49 -21.65 -10.20
C PRO A 587 20.39 -20.44 -9.91
N GLU A 588 19.79 -19.29 -9.60
CA GLU A 588 20.47 -18.05 -9.24
C GLU A 588 20.95 -18.02 -7.77
N GLY A 589 20.60 -19.04 -6.97
CA GLY A 589 21.03 -19.22 -5.59
C GLY A 589 20.09 -18.63 -4.53
N GLU A 590 18.92 -18.12 -4.91
CA GLU A 590 17.91 -17.60 -3.98
C GLU A 590 17.24 -18.75 -3.21
N THR A 591 16.99 -18.55 -1.91
CA THR A 591 16.26 -19.54 -1.12
C THR A 591 14.76 -19.40 -1.37
N VAL A 592 14.09 -20.50 -1.70
CA VAL A 592 12.65 -20.58 -2.01
C VAL A 592 11.99 -21.75 -1.28
N SER A 593 12.44 -22.03 -0.05
CA SER A 593 12.00 -23.17 0.76
C SER A 593 10.75 -22.89 1.62
N GLY A 594 10.30 -23.89 2.38
CA GLY A 594 9.16 -23.83 3.31
C GLY A 594 9.34 -22.88 4.49
N HIS A 595 10.47 -22.19 4.56
CA HIS A 595 10.68 -21.05 5.46
C HIS A 595 10.04 -19.76 4.93
N ILE A 596 9.60 -19.73 3.68
CA ILE A 596 9.05 -18.55 3.01
C ILE A 596 7.56 -18.73 2.76
N LEU A 597 6.76 -17.80 3.28
CA LEU A 597 5.33 -17.71 3.01
C LEU A 597 5.08 -16.52 2.08
N ALA A 598 4.41 -16.76 0.96
CA ALA A 598 3.88 -15.74 0.07
C ALA A 598 2.34 -15.73 0.12
N ALA A 599 1.74 -14.56 -0.08
CA ALA A 599 0.29 -14.40 -0.17
C ALA A 599 -0.06 -13.10 -0.90
N GLY A 600 -1.22 -13.02 -1.54
CA GLY A 600 -1.68 -11.84 -2.28
C GLY A 600 -2.33 -12.15 -3.62
N GLY A 601 -2.70 -11.09 -4.35
CA GLY A 601 -3.33 -11.19 -5.67
C GLY A 601 -2.33 -11.56 -6.77
N LEU A 602 -2.67 -12.54 -7.60
CA LEU A 602 -1.90 -13.02 -8.73
C LEU A 602 -2.74 -13.04 -10.01
N THR A 603 -2.15 -12.55 -11.10
CA THR A 603 -2.68 -12.65 -12.46
C THR A 603 -1.65 -13.38 -13.32
N VAL A 604 -2.09 -14.42 -14.04
CA VAL A 604 -1.26 -15.26 -14.91
C VAL A 604 -1.78 -15.17 -16.35
N SER A 605 -0.88 -14.89 -17.30
CA SER A 605 -1.17 -14.96 -18.74
C SER A 605 -0.88 -16.36 -19.28
N LEU A 606 -1.90 -16.97 -19.87
CA LEU A 606 -1.88 -18.32 -20.44
C LEU A 606 -1.40 -18.34 -21.90
N SER A 607 -1.13 -17.17 -22.50
CA SER A 607 -0.69 -17.03 -23.90
C SER A 607 0.82 -16.87 -24.08
N GLU A 608 1.57 -16.60 -23.01
CA GLU A 608 3.02 -16.43 -23.05
C GLU A 608 3.72 -17.78 -22.82
N SER A 609 4.36 -18.31 -23.87
CA SER A 609 5.19 -19.52 -23.82
C SER A 609 6.46 -19.37 -22.97
N ASN A 610 6.73 -18.18 -22.44
CA ASN A 610 7.79 -17.88 -21.49
C ASN A 610 7.17 -17.49 -20.14
N ALA A 611 6.69 -18.48 -19.39
CA ALA A 611 6.23 -18.34 -18.00
C ALA A 611 7.36 -17.99 -17.00
N GLN A 612 8.36 -17.22 -17.44
CA GLN A 612 9.40 -16.60 -16.61
C GLN A 612 9.05 -15.15 -16.19
N SER A 613 7.96 -14.57 -16.73
CA SER A 613 7.45 -13.23 -16.38
C SER A 613 6.51 -13.25 -15.15
N ASN A 614 6.69 -14.20 -14.22
CA ASN A 614 5.71 -14.43 -13.15
C ASN A 614 5.74 -13.32 -12.06
N ASN A 615 4.60 -12.64 -11.91
CA ASN A 615 4.19 -11.83 -10.74
C ASN A 615 4.26 -12.57 -9.38
N ARG A 616 4.68 -13.84 -9.35
CA ARG A 616 4.98 -14.59 -8.13
C ARG A 616 6.20 -14.03 -7.41
N MET A 617 7.22 -13.58 -8.16
CA MET A 617 8.40 -12.91 -7.56
C MET A 617 8.01 -11.62 -6.82
N THR A 618 6.88 -11.01 -7.20
CA THR A 618 6.38 -9.75 -6.66
C THR A 618 5.34 -9.93 -5.55
N LEU A 619 4.84 -11.14 -5.30
CA LEU A 619 4.04 -11.42 -4.10
C LEU A 619 4.90 -11.13 -2.86
N PRO A 620 4.39 -10.42 -1.85
CA PRO A 620 5.14 -10.20 -0.64
C PRO A 620 5.33 -11.51 0.11
N LYS A 621 6.51 -11.62 0.71
CA LYS A 621 7.07 -12.84 1.28
C LYS A 621 7.46 -12.61 2.72
N ARG A 622 7.08 -13.51 3.60
CA ARG A 622 7.52 -13.58 5.00
C ARG A 622 8.44 -14.76 5.23
N GLN A 623 9.62 -14.48 5.78
CA GLN A 623 10.56 -15.50 6.20
C GLN A 623 10.33 -15.88 7.67
N SER A 624 10.50 -17.16 7.98
CA SER A 624 10.44 -17.72 9.33
C SER A 624 11.68 -18.56 9.61
N GLY A 625 12.14 -18.58 10.86
CA GLY A 625 13.19 -19.48 11.32
C GLY A 625 12.75 -20.96 11.39
N LYS A 626 11.45 -21.21 11.29
CA LYS A 626 10.82 -22.53 11.22
C LYS A 626 10.10 -22.70 9.89
N THR A 627 9.84 -23.95 9.48
CA THR A 627 9.03 -24.17 8.29
C THR A 627 7.56 -23.86 8.59
N TRP A 628 6.84 -23.33 7.62
CA TRP A 628 5.38 -23.11 7.74
C TRP A 628 4.57 -24.42 7.74
N SER A 629 5.27 -25.54 7.57
CA SER A 629 4.74 -26.90 7.62
C SER A 629 4.94 -27.57 8.98
N ASP A 630 5.55 -26.89 9.96
CA ASP A 630 5.79 -27.44 11.30
C ASP A 630 4.51 -27.45 12.16
N ASP A 631 3.76 -26.35 12.16
CA ASP A 631 2.65 -26.09 13.08
C ASP A 631 1.37 -25.64 12.34
N PHE A 632 0.25 -25.57 13.07
CA PHE A 632 -0.97 -24.93 12.56
C PHE A 632 -0.83 -23.42 12.67
N HIS A 633 -1.18 -22.74 11.60
CA HIS A 633 -1.19 -21.28 11.51
C HIS A 633 -2.60 -20.79 11.14
N ILE A 634 -2.92 -19.57 11.54
CA ILE A 634 -4.14 -18.87 11.11
C ILE A 634 -3.75 -17.91 9.99
N PHE A 635 -4.16 -18.22 8.77
CA PHE A 635 -3.98 -17.37 7.59
C PHE A 635 -5.22 -16.53 7.37
N GLU A 636 -5.05 -15.22 7.29
CA GLU A 636 -6.14 -14.29 7.10
C GLU A 636 -5.94 -13.46 5.84
N ILE A 637 -7.04 -13.17 5.16
CA ILE A 637 -7.10 -12.15 4.12
C ILE A 637 -8.27 -11.21 4.41
N GLU A 638 -8.02 -9.91 4.27
CA GLU A 638 -9.02 -8.87 4.18
C GLU A 638 -8.99 -8.29 2.77
N TRP A 639 -10.01 -8.61 1.99
CA TRP A 639 -10.15 -8.24 0.59
C TRP A 639 -11.24 -7.19 0.44
N LYS A 640 -10.85 -6.02 -0.06
CA LYS A 640 -11.72 -4.89 -0.40
C LYS A 640 -11.37 -4.38 -1.79
N SER A 641 -12.18 -3.48 -2.32
CA SER A 641 -11.86 -2.81 -3.59
C SER A 641 -10.50 -2.11 -3.47
N GLY A 642 -9.56 -2.46 -4.35
CA GLY A 642 -8.20 -1.90 -4.39
C GLY A 642 -7.27 -2.29 -3.23
N LEU A 643 -7.68 -3.23 -2.35
CA LEU A 643 -6.89 -3.57 -1.17
C LEU A 643 -6.99 -5.06 -0.83
N ILE A 644 -5.83 -5.72 -0.69
CA ILE A 644 -5.71 -7.08 -0.19
C ILE A 644 -4.70 -7.09 0.95
N VAL A 645 -5.19 -7.10 2.18
CA VAL A 645 -4.35 -7.27 3.37
C VAL A 645 -4.30 -8.75 3.70
N VAL A 646 -3.12 -9.28 4.01
CA VAL A 646 -2.99 -10.66 4.48
C VAL A 646 -2.24 -10.70 5.80
N LYS A 647 -2.60 -11.64 6.66
CA LYS A 647 -2.05 -11.77 8.02
C LYS A 647 -1.82 -13.25 8.32
N VAL A 648 -0.88 -13.51 9.22
CA VAL A 648 -0.65 -14.86 9.76
C VAL A 648 -0.48 -14.80 11.28
N ASP A 649 -1.18 -15.67 11.99
CA ASP A 649 -1.18 -15.83 13.45
C ASP A 649 -1.53 -14.58 14.27
N GLY A 650 -2.35 -13.70 13.71
CA GLY A 650 -2.72 -12.42 14.35
C GLY A 650 -1.54 -11.46 14.55
N VAL A 651 -0.34 -11.80 14.06
CA VAL A 651 0.86 -10.98 14.15
C VAL A 651 0.89 -9.98 12.98
N GLN A 652 0.72 -8.70 13.32
CA GLN A 652 0.93 -7.56 12.42
C GLN A 652 2.34 -6.93 12.60
N ASP A 653 3.31 -7.69 13.13
CA ASP A 653 4.70 -7.24 13.27
C ASP A 653 5.23 -6.77 11.91
N SER A 654 5.59 -5.49 11.82
CA SER A 654 6.31 -4.86 10.71
C SER A 654 6.01 -5.45 9.33
N CYS A 655 4.84 -5.11 8.77
CA CYS A 655 4.45 -5.25 7.36
C CYS A 655 5.37 -6.17 6.54
N THR A 656 5.21 -7.49 6.67
CA THR A 656 5.91 -8.41 5.77
C THR A 656 5.00 -8.91 4.66
N ILE A 657 3.66 -8.80 4.78
CA ILE A 657 2.74 -9.01 3.65
C ILE A 657 1.48 -8.12 3.78
N CYS A 658 1.61 -6.81 3.57
CA CYS A 658 0.45 -5.98 3.20
C CYS A 658 0.61 -5.59 1.72
N ILE A 659 -0.26 -6.10 0.83
CA ILE A 659 -0.41 -5.51 -0.50
C ILE A 659 -1.50 -4.44 -0.41
N VAL A 660 -1.09 -3.18 -0.37
CA VAL A 660 -1.94 -2.17 -0.99
C VAL A 660 -1.71 -2.33 -2.50
N LEU A 661 -2.76 -2.69 -3.26
CA LEU A 661 -2.73 -2.62 -4.71
C LEU A 661 -2.73 -1.13 -5.09
N LEU A 662 -1.56 -0.49 -4.98
CA LEU A 662 -1.26 0.78 -5.63
C LEU A 662 -0.48 0.42 -6.89
N ASN A 663 -1.16 0.52 -8.03
CA ASN A 663 -0.63 0.45 -9.40
C ASN A 663 -0.33 -0.94 -9.99
N LEU A 664 -1.40 -1.62 -10.43
CA LEU A 664 -1.45 -2.32 -11.71
C LEU A 664 -2.76 -1.93 -12.42
N VAL A 665 -2.87 -0.68 -12.84
CA VAL A 665 -3.85 -0.25 -13.85
C VAL A 665 -3.05 0.36 -15.00
N THR A 666 -2.55 -0.49 -15.89
CA THR A 666 -2.08 -0.05 -17.23
C THR A 666 -3.25 -0.16 -18.21
N ASN A 667 -3.43 0.90 -18.98
CA ASN A 667 -4.60 1.18 -19.82
C ASN A 667 -4.81 0.23 -21.00
N ALA A 668 -6.04 0.29 -21.52
CA ALA A 668 -6.43 0.21 -22.92
C ALA A 668 -6.00 -1.03 -23.75
N GLU A 669 -6.18 -2.25 -23.22
CA GLU A 669 -6.66 -3.43 -24.00
C GLU A 669 -6.90 -4.70 -23.14
N GLY A 670 -7.29 -4.53 -21.87
CA GLY A 670 -7.81 -5.63 -21.05
C GLY A 670 -6.88 -6.07 -19.93
N LEU A 671 -7.34 -5.88 -18.69
CA LEU A 671 -7.18 -6.82 -17.57
C LEU A 671 -7.90 -6.29 -16.33
N ILE A 672 -8.87 -7.07 -15.85
CA ILE A 672 -9.78 -6.72 -14.76
C ILE A 672 -9.07 -6.88 -13.40
N SER A 673 -9.27 -5.86 -12.56
CA SER A 673 -8.99 -5.77 -11.13
C SER A 673 -9.65 -6.90 -10.32
N PHE A 674 -9.17 -7.22 -9.11
CA PHE A 674 -9.82 -8.18 -8.17
C PHE A 674 -11.20 -7.67 -7.68
N ILE A 675 -12.15 -7.50 -8.60
CA ILE A 675 -13.49 -6.93 -8.46
C ILE A 675 -14.59 -7.90 -8.91
N ALA A 676 -14.19 -9.07 -9.43
CA ALA A 676 -15.10 -10.15 -9.78
C ALA A 676 -15.36 -11.06 -8.57
N GLN A 677 -16.54 -11.69 -8.53
CA GLN A 677 -16.85 -12.70 -7.53
C GLN A 677 -15.85 -13.86 -7.60
N SER A 678 -15.42 -14.35 -6.45
CA SER A 678 -14.42 -15.42 -6.34
C SER A 678 -14.94 -16.56 -5.46
N TYR A 679 -14.46 -17.77 -5.74
CA TYR A 679 -14.77 -18.97 -4.94
C TYR A 679 -13.53 -19.46 -4.22
N LEU A 680 -13.71 -20.12 -3.08
CA LEU A 680 -12.63 -20.66 -2.27
C LEU A 680 -12.20 -22.02 -2.83
N THR A 681 -10.89 -22.21 -2.99
CA THR A 681 -10.26 -23.47 -3.37
C THR A 681 -9.26 -23.90 -2.30
N LEU A 682 -9.33 -25.18 -1.90
CA LEU A 682 -8.40 -25.83 -0.97
C LEU A 682 -7.83 -27.09 -1.61
N GLY A 683 -6.54 -27.33 -1.50
CA GLY A 683 -5.90 -28.52 -2.07
C GLY A 683 -4.43 -28.65 -1.74
N VAL A 684 -3.82 -29.71 -2.27
CA VAL A 684 -2.37 -29.92 -2.24
C VAL A 684 -1.92 -30.24 -3.66
N ALA A 685 -0.89 -29.57 -4.13
CA ALA A 685 -0.33 -29.76 -5.46
C ALA A 685 1.14 -30.17 -5.37
N VAL A 686 1.67 -30.72 -6.47
CA VAL A 686 3.05 -31.17 -6.59
C VAL A 686 3.62 -30.72 -7.93
N GLY A 687 4.85 -30.18 -7.93
CA GLY A 687 5.50 -29.67 -9.13
C GLY A 687 4.75 -28.47 -9.71
N GLY A 688 4.77 -28.33 -11.05
CA GLY A 688 4.12 -27.22 -11.75
C GLY A 688 5.09 -26.12 -12.15
N SER A 689 4.89 -25.62 -13.37
CA SER A 689 5.80 -24.73 -14.09
C SER A 689 5.92 -23.34 -13.47
N HIS A 690 4.89 -22.89 -12.76
CA HIS A 690 4.86 -21.58 -12.11
C HIS A 690 5.22 -21.64 -10.63
N GLU A 691 5.16 -22.82 -10.00
CA GLU A 691 5.49 -23.00 -8.58
C GLU A 691 6.98 -23.25 -8.38
N PHE A 692 7.59 -24.00 -9.30
CA PHE A 692 9.00 -24.39 -9.23
C PHE A 692 9.73 -23.99 -10.50
N GLN A 693 10.79 -23.19 -10.35
CA GLN A 693 11.66 -22.83 -11.47
C GLN A 693 12.47 -24.04 -11.92
N ASP A 694 12.61 -24.21 -13.24
CA ASP A 694 13.48 -25.23 -13.82
C ASP A 694 14.90 -25.14 -13.25
N LEU A 695 15.52 -26.30 -13.05
CA LEU A 695 16.88 -26.44 -12.50
C LEU A 695 17.03 -26.02 -11.01
N SER A 696 15.92 -25.82 -10.29
CA SER A 696 15.98 -25.65 -8.83
C SER A 696 16.64 -26.86 -8.15
N LEU A 697 17.49 -26.60 -7.16
CA LEU A 697 18.30 -27.61 -6.50
C LEU A 697 17.79 -27.85 -5.08
N ILE A 698 17.58 -29.12 -4.75
CA ILE A 698 17.48 -29.60 -3.37
C ILE A 698 18.91 -29.85 -2.89
N HIS A 699 19.29 -29.29 -1.75
CA HIS A 699 20.53 -29.68 -1.09
C HIS A 699 20.27 -31.05 -0.41
N ILE A 700 20.84 -32.12 -1.00
CA ILE A 700 20.75 -33.49 -0.48
C ILE A 700 21.78 -33.70 0.64
#